data_AF-F0R8H7-F1
#
_entry.id   AF-F0R8H7-F1
#
_cell.length_a   1.000
_cell.length_b   1.000
_cell.length_c   1.000
_cell.angle_alpha   90.00
_cell.angle_beta   90.00
_cell.angle_gamma   90.00
#
_symmetry.space_group_name_H-M   'P 1'
#
loop_
_entity.id
_entity.type
_entity.pdbx_description
1 polymer ?
#
loop_
_entity_poly.entity_id
_entity_poly.type
_entity_poly.pdbx_seq_one_letter_code
_entity_poly.pdbx_strand_id
1 'polypeptide(L)'
;MEAYEHDCMEEVRDQALDIRKDEGDVGDTLNEIRKKWGEEIPVLKEGRFDEIVMQYSCFSHEMGITALGQELSSYGYALYDLNGDDIYLLALVPQAEMQAFEEKCRKYGQYCKLLKQSRYDFGMKARTIKLRRQMPRERMAWPDDGNRYITRGFAGYFAYGEWRQADVEKWQGTFVADLRVTPLQPVKQRKTKIKALLYSEELDFYAALSSYSKWSTFAVGGRNPLEADEWPRLSGLSLESPHEFRWCGRYLCMGDIHSATIFTMSSRGMKYESRFIFIDRMNYPPSFGIDGKGMPYIIPGEFSRSSVYRYEGNGKYYRMPFHMSGYDRFSSGCIPVPETSRLLLLGEYMARSNSGLWTEPGLLDLNMATQECRIAPLRMGDGSFRLREFYKEWVLVESRSNGNRTDYARLWNRKTDEVLRLRPGVLGNESFKSIHAMPDGTVIVNTLNKGDALYRAEDFWNFLRTSSRAKKLGYWLNYPKPYPDREYELPPLSEDVTLMFAPPFVESQPTISPVAKPQPTRSVKTGPAEASETQATDGVEIAEGRLKINGRQMSMPLSYTVMVQIFGKERIVITHKTMQDDRGRTIQYDRRSFLVWDDAGVTAVRNEENAYNISAIYLQVKENKEQVSAIPAPTGIYGSEIIVDGNKWDRTSDMTVCSGELEIASSASGGYMEITFAGSRDRRDTWQHYRDIMAENMQAALVERDRVRLMARNHLAGKPSDDQPDSATSLAQSCESFLTHSVNALHAGYSMGRSVRYLKTNLLPLLTEAAEKCSEYGSVRFSDLLSVYSGCVLLGYEKVNMKRFCEKLVKNGIRDFVFDTLTRCLVPEWDLTEDTVFPKIKEWIVSRHGNTIAPEAVTALKELSSISGNVLILDAIMKSIQN
;
A
#
# COMPACT_ATOMS: atom_id res chain seq x y z
N MET A 1 17.19 -17.39 56.63
CA MET A 1 16.47 -18.15 55.59
C MET A 1 15.84 -17.20 54.59
N GLU A 2 15.00 -16.23 54.99
CA GLU A 2 14.46 -15.21 54.05
C GLU A 2 15.55 -14.40 53.32
N ALA A 3 16.65 -14.00 53.98
CA ALA A 3 17.77 -13.31 53.32
C ALA A 3 18.53 -14.20 52.32
N TYR A 4 18.74 -15.48 52.65
CA TYR A 4 19.41 -16.47 51.77
C TYR A 4 18.55 -16.86 50.56
N GLU A 5 17.23 -16.78 50.73
CA GLU A 5 16.24 -17.02 49.69
C GLU A 5 16.02 -15.80 48.77
N HIS A 6 16.22 -14.58 49.28
CA HIS A 6 16.20 -13.34 48.50
C HIS A 6 17.42 -13.23 47.58
N ASP A 7 18.62 -13.63 48.05
CA ASP A 7 19.85 -13.76 47.24
C ASP A 7 19.65 -14.74 46.06
N CYS A 8 18.83 -15.77 46.25
CA CYS A 8 18.61 -16.83 45.28
C CYS A 8 17.66 -16.46 44.12
N MET A 9 16.94 -15.33 44.20
CA MET A 9 16.18 -14.76 43.07
C MET A 9 16.96 -13.68 42.33
N GLU A 10 17.86 -12.96 43.01
CA GLU A 10 18.84 -12.09 42.36
C GLU A 10 19.75 -12.93 41.45
N GLU A 11 20.22 -14.09 41.93
CA GLU A 11 21.01 -15.02 41.13
C GLU A 11 20.29 -15.51 39.85
N VAL A 12 18.97 -15.76 39.92
CA VAL A 12 18.16 -16.13 38.74
C VAL A 12 18.07 -14.97 37.73
N ARG A 13 18.00 -13.72 38.21
CA ARG A 13 17.97 -12.53 37.34
C ARG A 13 19.35 -12.25 36.74
N ASP A 14 20.41 -12.44 37.51
CA ASP A 14 21.80 -12.29 37.04
C ASP A 14 22.18 -13.38 36.02
N GLN A 15 21.61 -14.58 36.16
CA GLN A 15 21.78 -15.68 35.22
C GLN A 15 20.78 -15.64 34.05
N ALA A 16 19.78 -14.76 34.03
CA ALA A 16 18.86 -14.63 32.90
C ALA A 16 19.51 -13.93 31.70
N LEU A 17 19.03 -14.20 30.48
CA LEU A 17 19.52 -13.57 29.26
C LEU A 17 18.72 -12.30 28.97
N ASP A 18 19.41 -11.16 28.87
CA ASP A 18 18.82 -9.86 28.56
C ASP A 18 18.75 -9.62 27.04
N ILE A 19 17.55 -9.36 26.53
CA ILE A 19 17.31 -9.05 25.11
C ILE A 19 16.37 -7.86 25.03
N ARG A 20 16.77 -6.77 24.35
CA ARG A 20 15.89 -5.62 24.16
C ARG A 20 14.79 -5.95 23.15
N LYS A 21 13.52 -5.61 23.46
CA LYS A 21 12.35 -5.96 22.63
C LYS A 21 12.27 -5.19 21.31
N ASP A 22 12.93 -4.03 21.25
CA ASP A 22 12.95 -3.09 20.13
C ASP A 22 14.14 -3.30 19.18
N GLU A 23 15.26 -3.84 19.65
CA GLU A 23 16.50 -3.96 18.87
C GLU A 23 16.77 -5.37 18.28
N GLY A 24 16.04 -6.42 18.70
CA GLY A 24 16.31 -7.80 18.31
C GLY A 24 15.39 -8.41 17.25
N ASP A 25 15.96 -9.11 16.25
CA ASP A 25 15.22 -10.13 15.48
C ASP A 25 15.23 -11.48 16.23
N VAL A 26 14.25 -12.34 15.95
CA VAL A 26 14.14 -13.68 16.53
C VAL A 26 15.39 -14.54 16.25
N GLY A 27 16.06 -14.31 15.12
CA GLY A 27 17.32 -14.98 14.78
C GLY A 27 18.47 -14.57 15.70
N ASP A 28 18.60 -13.28 16.01
CA ASP A 28 19.62 -12.79 16.95
C ASP A 28 19.36 -13.34 18.35
N THR A 29 18.09 -13.38 18.76
CA THR A 29 17.69 -13.99 20.03
C THR A 29 18.09 -15.46 20.09
N LEU A 30 17.84 -16.25 19.04
CA LEU A 30 18.27 -17.64 18.99
C LEU A 30 19.80 -17.77 19.08
N ASN A 31 20.56 -16.86 18.45
CA ASN A 31 22.01 -16.86 18.53
C ASN A 31 22.50 -16.57 19.96
N GLU A 32 21.90 -15.61 20.66
CA GLU A 32 22.23 -15.34 22.06
C GLU A 32 21.83 -16.50 23.00
N ILE A 33 20.65 -17.11 22.78
CA ILE A 33 20.23 -18.34 23.47
C ILE A 33 21.25 -19.47 23.25
N ARG A 34 21.73 -19.66 22.01
CA ARG A 34 22.75 -20.66 21.67
C ARG A 34 24.11 -20.35 22.31
N LYS A 35 24.53 -19.09 22.36
CA LYS A 35 25.77 -18.69 23.04
C LYS A 35 25.70 -18.99 24.55
N LYS A 36 24.56 -18.72 25.17
CA LYS A 36 24.38 -18.89 26.61
C LYS A 36 24.18 -20.34 27.02
N TRP A 37 23.30 -21.08 26.33
CA TRP A 37 22.86 -22.40 26.75
C TRP A 37 23.19 -23.52 25.75
N GLY A 38 23.74 -23.22 24.58
CA GLY A 38 23.91 -24.21 23.51
C GLY A 38 25.00 -25.28 23.75
N GLU A 39 25.89 -25.07 24.72
CA GLU A 39 26.83 -26.12 25.17
C GLU A 39 26.15 -27.10 26.15
N GLU A 40 25.32 -26.60 27.06
CA GLU A 40 24.60 -27.41 28.06
C GLU A 40 23.34 -28.09 27.49
N ILE A 41 22.73 -27.48 26.47
CA ILE A 41 21.49 -27.92 25.84
C ILE A 41 21.73 -28.12 24.34
N PRO A 42 22.26 -29.30 23.91
CA PRO A 42 22.67 -29.54 22.53
C PRO A 42 21.53 -29.41 21.50
N VAL A 43 20.27 -29.63 21.92
CA VAL A 43 19.09 -29.53 21.05
C VAL A 43 18.91 -28.13 20.45
N LEU A 44 19.43 -27.07 21.10
CA LEU A 44 19.44 -25.71 20.56
C LEU A 44 20.22 -25.60 19.24
N LYS A 45 21.14 -26.52 18.96
CA LYS A 45 21.94 -26.57 17.73
C LYS A 45 21.22 -27.28 16.58
N GLU A 46 20.02 -27.83 16.79
CA GLU A 46 19.25 -28.47 15.73
C GLU A 46 18.74 -27.45 14.69
N GLY A 47 18.79 -27.85 13.41
CA GLY A 47 18.35 -27.01 12.28
C GLY A 47 16.88 -26.62 12.32
N ARG A 48 16.07 -27.32 13.13
CA ARG A 48 14.66 -27.01 13.33
C ARG A 48 14.44 -25.60 13.91
N PHE A 49 15.33 -25.13 14.77
CA PHE A 49 15.24 -23.77 15.30
C PHE A 49 15.55 -22.72 14.22
N ASP A 50 16.47 -23.00 13.30
CA ASP A 50 16.74 -22.13 12.15
C ASP A 50 15.53 -22.06 11.20
N GLU A 51 14.81 -23.17 11.01
CA GLU A 51 13.55 -23.17 10.26
C GLU A 51 12.49 -22.29 10.94
N ILE A 52 12.36 -22.32 12.26
CA ILE A 52 11.40 -21.48 12.99
C ILE A 52 11.75 -20.01 12.85
N VAL A 53 13.01 -19.66 13.04
CA VAL A 53 13.49 -18.29 12.79
C VAL A 53 13.09 -17.85 11.38
N MET A 54 13.28 -18.70 10.39
CA MET A 54 12.89 -18.41 9.00
C MET A 54 11.38 -18.30 8.78
N GLN A 55 10.59 -19.12 9.48
CA GLN A 55 9.13 -19.10 9.41
C GLN A 55 8.53 -17.86 10.06
N TYR A 56 9.18 -17.36 11.11
CA TYR A 56 8.69 -16.28 11.96
C TYR A 56 9.39 -14.92 11.74
N SER A 57 10.40 -14.85 10.88
CA SER A 57 11.16 -13.61 10.60
C SER A 57 10.27 -12.44 10.17
N CYS A 58 9.18 -12.69 9.43
CA CYS A 58 8.25 -11.64 8.98
C CYS A 58 7.21 -11.20 10.03
N PHE A 59 7.27 -11.70 11.27
CA PHE A 59 6.31 -11.41 12.33
C PHE A 59 6.91 -10.54 13.43
N SER A 60 6.10 -10.14 14.42
CA SER A 60 6.64 -9.45 15.59
C SER A 60 7.62 -10.36 16.33
N HIS A 61 8.61 -9.75 17.00
CA HIS A 61 9.56 -10.50 17.82
C HIS A 61 8.86 -11.31 18.91
N GLU A 62 7.75 -10.80 19.47
CA GLU A 62 6.88 -11.56 20.38
C GLU A 62 6.32 -12.85 19.75
N MET A 63 5.82 -12.78 18.52
CA MET A 63 5.34 -13.98 17.81
C MET A 63 6.49 -14.95 17.51
N GLY A 64 7.67 -14.44 17.18
CA GLY A 64 8.86 -15.26 16.95
C GLY A 64 9.37 -15.95 18.21
N ILE A 65 9.51 -15.22 19.31
CA ILE A 65 10.04 -15.77 20.57
C ILE A 65 9.05 -16.75 21.22
N THR A 66 7.75 -16.52 21.10
CA THR A 66 6.73 -17.49 21.55
C THR A 66 6.71 -18.75 20.70
N ALA A 67 7.05 -18.66 19.41
CA ALA A 67 7.27 -19.84 18.57
C ALA A 67 8.54 -20.61 18.95
N LEU A 68 9.65 -19.91 19.24
CA LEU A 68 10.86 -20.54 19.78
C LEU A 68 10.58 -21.24 21.11
N GLY A 69 9.92 -20.57 22.05
CA GLY A 69 9.54 -21.15 23.35
C GLY A 69 8.59 -22.34 23.21
N GLN A 70 7.64 -22.28 22.26
CA GLN A 70 6.78 -23.43 21.95
C GLN A 70 7.59 -24.62 21.41
N GLU A 71 8.56 -24.41 20.53
CA GLU A 71 9.39 -25.51 20.02
C GLU A 71 10.31 -26.07 21.12
N LEU A 72 10.90 -25.23 21.96
CA LEU A 72 11.67 -25.66 23.14
C LEU A 72 10.84 -26.55 24.06
N SER A 73 9.54 -26.26 24.21
CA SER A 73 8.65 -27.09 25.01
C SER A 73 8.53 -28.52 24.47
N SER A 74 8.61 -28.71 23.15
CA SER A 74 8.60 -30.05 22.53
C SER A 74 9.84 -30.88 22.81
N TYR A 75 10.91 -30.22 23.30
CA TYR A 75 12.14 -30.85 23.76
C TYR A 75 12.27 -30.86 25.30
N GLY A 76 11.18 -30.52 26.03
CA GLY A 76 11.16 -30.58 27.49
C GLY A 76 11.76 -29.35 28.19
N TYR A 77 11.82 -28.20 27.52
CA TYR A 77 12.32 -26.94 28.10
C TYR A 77 11.28 -25.82 28.04
N ALA A 78 11.15 -25.07 29.13
CA ALA A 78 10.27 -23.92 29.25
C ALA A 78 11.05 -22.62 29.20
N LEU A 79 10.66 -21.71 28.31
CA LEU A 79 11.25 -20.38 28.19
C LEU A 79 10.33 -19.34 28.85
N TYR A 80 10.83 -18.62 29.85
CA TYR A 80 10.09 -17.59 30.59
C TYR A 80 10.65 -16.19 30.33
N ASP A 81 9.76 -15.19 30.27
CA ASP A 81 10.11 -13.76 30.43
C ASP A 81 9.89 -13.35 31.88
N LEU A 82 10.94 -12.82 32.51
CA LEU A 82 10.93 -12.41 33.90
C LEU A 82 10.70 -10.91 34.10
N ASN A 83 10.63 -10.08 33.06
CA ASN A 83 10.52 -8.62 33.21
C ASN A 83 9.18 -8.05 32.74
N GLY A 84 8.69 -8.43 31.55
CA GLY A 84 7.40 -7.97 31.03
C GLY A 84 7.42 -6.60 30.34
N ASP A 85 8.40 -5.74 30.64
CA ASP A 85 8.53 -4.37 30.09
C ASP A 85 9.40 -4.32 28.80
N ASP A 86 10.26 -3.32 28.62
CA ASP A 86 10.97 -3.05 27.35
C ASP A 86 12.10 -4.03 27.00
N ILE A 87 12.46 -4.90 27.95
CA ILE A 87 13.45 -5.97 27.77
C ILE A 87 12.81 -7.32 28.09
N TYR A 88 13.17 -8.34 27.31
CA TYR A 88 13.01 -9.73 27.70
C TYR A 88 14.13 -10.09 28.66
N LEU A 89 13.77 -10.59 29.84
CA LEU A 89 14.72 -11.20 30.77
C LEU A 89 14.46 -12.71 30.77
N LEU A 90 15.18 -13.43 29.92
CA LEU A 90 14.86 -14.81 29.56
C LEU A 90 15.49 -15.81 30.52
N ALA A 91 14.65 -16.71 31.04
CA ALA A 91 15.08 -17.89 31.79
C ALA A 91 14.65 -19.16 31.06
N LEU A 92 15.57 -20.12 30.90
CA LEU A 92 15.31 -21.41 30.28
C LEU A 92 15.36 -22.50 31.35
N VAL A 93 14.23 -23.18 31.57
CA VAL A 93 14.03 -24.08 32.71
C VAL A 93 13.62 -25.47 32.21
N PRO A 94 14.20 -26.58 32.72
CA PRO A 94 13.76 -27.93 32.39
C PRO A 94 12.30 -28.17 32.82
N GLN A 95 11.56 -28.99 32.06
CA GLN A 95 10.15 -29.29 32.33
C GLN A 95 9.91 -29.82 33.76
N ALA A 96 10.84 -30.60 34.30
CA ALA A 96 10.75 -31.16 35.65
C ALA A 96 10.75 -30.09 36.76
N GLU A 97 11.30 -28.91 36.48
CA GLU A 97 11.51 -27.84 37.46
C GLU A 97 10.52 -26.67 37.30
N MET A 98 9.66 -26.71 36.27
CA MET A 98 8.72 -25.62 35.95
C MET A 98 7.82 -25.24 37.13
N GLN A 99 7.20 -26.22 37.80
CA GLN A 99 6.27 -25.95 38.91
C GLN A 99 6.99 -25.28 40.08
N ALA A 100 8.16 -25.80 40.45
CA ALA A 100 8.98 -25.24 41.52
C ALA A 100 9.46 -23.82 41.17
N PHE A 101 9.84 -23.59 39.92
CA PHE A 101 10.28 -22.28 39.42
C PHE A 101 9.13 -21.25 39.45
N GLU A 102 7.95 -21.60 38.96
CA GLU A 102 6.78 -20.71 38.97
C GLU A 102 6.30 -20.40 40.39
N GLU A 103 6.33 -21.37 41.30
CA GLU A 103 6.06 -21.16 42.72
C GLU A 103 7.09 -20.23 43.36
N LYS A 104 8.37 -20.39 43.02
CA LYS A 104 9.45 -19.49 43.45
C LYS A 104 9.19 -18.06 42.95
N CYS A 105 8.92 -17.85 41.67
CA CYS A 105 8.60 -16.52 41.13
C CYS A 105 7.40 -15.88 41.84
N ARG A 106 6.33 -16.65 42.08
CA ARG A 106 5.13 -16.18 42.78
C ARG A 106 5.42 -15.78 44.23
N LYS A 107 6.25 -16.54 44.94
CA LYS A 107 6.64 -16.28 46.33
C LYS A 107 7.36 -14.94 46.48
N TYR A 108 8.20 -14.55 45.52
CA TYR A 108 8.96 -13.29 45.56
C TYR A 108 8.35 -12.15 44.73
N GLY A 109 7.13 -12.33 44.20
CA GLY A 109 6.47 -11.30 43.38
C GLY A 109 7.19 -10.99 42.06
N GLN A 110 8.05 -11.90 41.57
CA GLN A 110 8.76 -11.74 40.30
C GLN A 110 7.78 -11.94 39.14
N TYR A 111 7.79 -11.01 38.16
CA TYR A 111 7.06 -11.23 36.91
C TYR A 111 7.57 -12.51 36.25
N CYS A 112 6.67 -13.37 35.79
CA CYS A 112 7.04 -14.64 35.18
C CYS A 112 5.97 -15.04 34.17
N LYS A 113 6.30 -14.93 32.89
CA LYS A 113 5.41 -15.29 31.77
C LYS A 113 6.05 -16.37 30.92
N LEU A 114 5.39 -17.54 30.85
CA LEU A 114 5.77 -18.60 29.94
C LEU A 114 5.59 -18.15 28.48
N LEU A 115 6.66 -18.15 27.70
CA LEU A 115 6.65 -17.80 26.30
C LEU A 115 6.25 -19.01 25.45
N LYS A 116 4.96 -19.08 25.10
CA LYS A 116 4.41 -20.16 24.25
C LYS A 116 3.33 -19.64 23.31
N GLN A 117 3.00 -20.42 22.29
CA GLN A 117 1.95 -20.04 21.33
C GLN A 117 0.56 -20.15 21.96
N SER A 118 -0.31 -19.20 21.63
CA SER A 118 -1.69 -19.22 22.09
C SER A 118 -2.44 -20.42 21.49
N ARG A 119 -3.21 -21.13 22.32
CA ARG A 119 -3.97 -22.35 21.96
C ARG A 119 -3.12 -23.60 21.65
N TYR A 120 -1.83 -23.59 21.99
CA TYR A 120 -0.96 -24.77 21.93
C TYR A 120 -0.62 -25.23 23.35
N ASP A 121 -0.63 -26.55 23.55
CA ASP A 121 -0.25 -27.18 24.81
C ASP A 121 1.27 -27.32 24.90
N PHE A 122 1.80 -27.40 26.12
CA PHE A 122 3.21 -27.62 26.37
C PHE A 122 3.63 -28.99 25.81
N GLY A 123 4.80 -29.08 25.16
CA GLY A 123 5.26 -30.32 24.52
C GLY A 123 4.86 -30.45 23.04
N MET A 124 3.95 -29.62 22.55
CA MET A 124 3.64 -29.56 21.12
C MET A 124 4.71 -28.78 20.36
N LYS A 125 5.05 -29.21 19.15
CA LYS A 125 5.90 -28.44 18.24
C LYS A 125 5.25 -27.10 17.88
N ALA A 126 6.07 -26.11 17.57
CA ALA A 126 5.60 -24.81 17.12
C ALA A 126 4.84 -24.93 15.79
N ARG A 127 3.83 -24.07 15.63
CA ARG A 127 3.04 -23.99 14.40
C ARG A 127 3.96 -23.81 13.20
N THR A 128 3.84 -24.72 12.23
CA THR A 128 4.59 -24.62 10.98
C THR A 128 3.96 -23.55 10.08
N ILE A 129 4.77 -22.58 9.65
CA ILE A 129 4.39 -21.58 8.64
C ILE A 129 5.06 -21.94 7.32
N LYS A 130 4.30 -21.87 6.21
CA LYS A 130 4.86 -22.10 4.88
C LYS A 130 5.83 -20.97 4.54
N LEU A 131 7.09 -21.32 4.29
CA LEU A 131 8.12 -20.37 3.86
C LEU A 131 7.73 -19.70 2.54
N ARG A 132 8.18 -18.45 2.38
CA ARG A 132 8.05 -17.76 1.10
C ARG A 132 8.90 -18.46 0.05
N ARG A 133 8.40 -18.46 -1.19
CA ARG A 133 9.20 -18.88 -2.34
C ARG A 133 10.41 -17.97 -2.44
N GLN A 134 11.61 -18.55 -2.49
CA GLN A 134 12.83 -17.79 -2.72
C GLN A 134 12.87 -17.26 -4.15
N MET A 135 13.50 -16.10 -4.33
CA MET A 135 13.70 -15.48 -5.62
C MET A 135 14.64 -16.34 -6.48
N PRO A 136 14.23 -16.74 -7.70
CA PRO A 136 15.14 -17.34 -8.68
C PRO A 136 16.29 -16.39 -8.99
N ARG A 137 17.52 -16.86 -8.85
CA ARG A 137 18.73 -16.04 -9.04
C ARG A 137 19.99 -16.89 -9.21
N GLU A 138 20.91 -16.39 -10.01
CA GLU A 138 22.23 -16.97 -10.26
C GLU A 138 23.29 -16.25 -9.41
N ARG A 139 24.14 -17.02 -8.72
CA ARG A 139 25.24 -16.44 -7.93
C ARG A 139 26.39 -15.99 -8.83
N MET A 140 26.82 -14.76 -8.68
CA MET A 140 28.01 -14.23 -9.35
C MET A 140 29.23 -14.44 -8.44
N ALA A 141 30.07 -15.41 -8.80
CA ALA A 141 31.24 -15.76 -8.00
C ALA A 141 32.35 -14.71 -8.11
N TRP A 142 32.90 -14.29 -6.96
CA TRP A 142 34.19 -13.62 -6.87
C TRP A 142 35.32 -14.58 -7.26
N PRO A 143 36.47 -14.08 -7.76
CA PRO A 143 37.59 -14.95 -8.11
C PRO A 143 38.20 -15.59 -6.85
N ASP A 144 38.72 -16.80 -7.01
CA ASP A 144 39.49 -17.49 -5.96
C ASP A 144 40.98 -17.09 -6.05
N ASP A 145 41.28 -15.85 -5.68
CA ASP A 145 42.61 -15.25 -5.77
C ASP A 145 43.23 -14.92 -4.40
N GLY A 146 42.71 -15.57 -3.34
CA GLY A 146 43.12 -15.35 -1.95
C GLY A 146 42.62 -14.03 -1.33
N ASN A 147 41.83 -13.23 -2.05
CA ASN A 147 41.26 -11.99 -1.54
C ASN A 147 39.79 -12.13 -1.17
N ARG A 148 39.36 -11.28 -0.24
CA ARG A 148 37.95 -11.04 0.09
C ARG A 148 37.53 -9.70 -0.50
N TYR A 149 36.34 -9.68 -1.07
CA TYR A 149 35.74 -8.51 -1.70
C TYR A 149 34.47 -8.13 -0.94
N ILE A 150 34.25 -6.83 -0.77
CA ILE A 150 32.98 -6.28 -0.31
C ILE A 150 32.49 -5.21 -1.27
N THR A 151 31.28 -5.39 -1.80
CA THR A 151 30.65 -4.38 -2.65
C THR A 151 30.21 -3.19 -1.80
N ARG A 152 30.54 -1.98 -2.24
CA ARG A 152 30.13 -0.71 -1.60
C ARG A 152 29.01 -0.02 -2.37
N GLY A 153 28.90 -0.25 -3.68
CA GLY A 153 27.78 0.21 -4.48
C GLY A 153 27.89 -0.18 -5.94
N PHE A 154 26.97 0.37 -6.74
CA PHE A 154 26.81 0.07 -8.16
C PHE A 154 26.72 1.35 -8.99
N ALA A 155 27.17 1.28 -10.23
CA ALA A 155 27.03 2.35 -11.22
C ALA A 155 26.94 1.72 -12.61
N GLY A 156 25.83 1.94 -13.32
CA GLY A 156 25.64 1.40 -14.68
C GLY A 156 25.85 -0.11 -14.73
N TYR A 157 26.83 -0.56 -15.52
CA TYR A 157 27.19 -1.98 -15.65
C TYR A 157 28.24 -2.48 -14.65
N PHE A 158 28.63 -1.66 -13.67
CA PHE A 158 29.76 -1.95 -12.78
C PHE A 158 29.37 -1.96 -11.30
N ALA A 159 30.05 -2.81 -10.53
CA ALA A 159 30.12 -2.73 -9.08
C ALA A 159 31.46 -2.14 -8.66
N TYR A 160 31.47 -1.40 -7.56
CA TYR A 160 32.69 -0.96 -6.91
C TYR A 160 32.68 -1.35 -5.43
N GLY A 161 33.87 -1.51 -4.86
CA GLY A 161 33.98 -1.98 -3.50
C GLY A 161 35.39 -1.90 -2.93
N GLU A 162 35.57 -2.58 -1.81
CA GLU A 162 36.86 -2.71 -1.14
C GLU A 162 37.34 -4.15 -1.13
N TRP A 163 38.66 -4.34 -1.14
CA TRP A 163 39.28 -5.65 -1.09
C TRP A 163 40.34 -5.74 0.01
N ARG A 164 40.55 -6.95 0.53
CA ARG A 164 41.61 -7.30 1.48
C ARG A 164 42.03 -8.74 1.27
N GLN A 165 43.26 -9.09 1.62
CA GLN A 165 43.69 -10.49 1.74
C GLN A 165 42.90 -11.21 2.86
N ALA A 166 42.70 -12.52 2.73
CA ALA A 166 41.82 -13.28 3.61
C ALA A 166 42.22 -13.27 5.10
N ASP A 167 43.52 -13.12 5.39
CA ASP A 167 44.18 -13.07 6.69
C ASP A 167 44.35 -11.65 7.25
N VAL A 168 44.06 -10.62 6.46
CA VAL A 168 44.21 -9.22 6.86
C VAL A 168 42.86 -8.66 7.30
N GLU A 169 42.80 -8.06 8.49
CA GLU A 169 41.56 -7.44 8.98
C GLU A 169 41.21 -6.13 8.26
N LYS A 170 42.20 -5.28 7.98
CA LYS A 170 41.96 -3.95 7.38
C LYS A 170 41.79 -4.02 5.86
N TRP A 171 40.83 -3.28 5.33
CA TRP A 171 40.65 -3.09 3.88
C TRP A 171 41.87 -2.40 3.26
N GLN A 172 42.46 -3.01 2.25
CA GLN A 172 43.74 -2.59 1.66
C GLN A 172 43.52 -1.54 0.56
N GLY A 173 42.56 -1.77 -0.34
CA GLY A 173 42.26 -0.87 -1.45
C GLY A 173 40.85 -1.04 -1.98
N THR A 174 40.55 -0.34 -3.08
CA THR A 174 39.27 -0.39 -3.77
C THR A 174 39.36 -1.15 -5.08
N PHE A 175 38.24 -1.63 -5.60
CA PHE A 175 38.15 -2.32 -6.88
C PHE A 175 36.92 -1.86 -7.68
N VAL A 176 36.95 -2.15 -8.98
CA VAL A 176 35.80 -2.06 -9.89
C VAL A 176 35.64 -3.39 -10.62
N ALA A 177 34.41 -3.89 -10.78
CA ALA A 177 34.13 -5.13 -11.48
C ALA A 177 32.97 -4.95 -12.48
N ASP A 178 33.11 -5.51 -13.67
CA ASP A 178 32.06 -5.53 -14.70
C ASP A 178 31.03 -6.64 -14.38
N LEU A 179 29.76 -6.27 -14.25
CA LEU A 179 28.66 -7.18 -13.88
C LEU A 179 28.15 -8.02 -15.06
N ARG A 180 28.61 -7.74 -16.28
CA ARG A 180 28.29 -8.53 -17.46
C ARG A 180 29.15 -9.78 -17.56
N VAL A 181 30.29 -9.80 -16.89
CA VAL A 181 31.25 -10.91 -16.90
C VAL A 181 30.97 -11.87 -15.73
N THR A 182 31.02 -13.17 -16.00
CA THR A 182 30.86 -14.21 -14.97
C THR A 182 31.85 -15.35 -15.24
N PRO A 183 32.71 -15.76 -14.28
CA PRO A 183 32.86 -15.20 -12.93
C PRO A 183 33.36 -13.74 -12.93
N LEU A 184 33.17 -13.03 -11.81
CA LEU A 184 33.52 -11.61 -11.69
C LEU A 184 35.04 -11.42 -11.79
N GLN A 185 35.46 -10.34 -12.47
CA GLN A 185 36.86 -9.97 -12.65
C GLN A 185 37.12 -8.57 -12.06
N PRO A 186 37.45 -8.46 -10.76
CA PRO A 186 37.69 -7.18 -10.10
C PRO A 186 39.05 -6.58 -10.48
N VAL A 187 39.04 -5.34 -11.00
CA VAL A 187 40.23 -4.53 -11.25
C VAL A 187 40.54 -3.67 -10.02
N LYS A 188 41.63 -4.01 -9.35
CA LYS A 188 42.12 -3.32 -8.13
C LYS A 188 42.71 -1.95 -8.49
N GLN A 189 42.26 -0.91 -7.81
CA GLN A 189 42.81 0.43 -7.92
C GLN A 189 44.13 0.51 -7.14
N ARG A 190 45.17 1.02 -7.79
CA ARG A 190 46.55 1.13 -7.31
C ARG A 190 46.90 2.56 -6.90
N LYS A 191 46.39 3.56 -7.62
CA LYS A 191 46.73 4.98 -7.40
C LYS A 191 45.75 5.67 -6.47
N THR A 192 44.49 5.28 -6.51
CA THR A 192 43.41 5.98 -5.80
C THR A 192 42.51 5.04 -5.00
N LYS A 193 41.78 5.60 -4.02
CA LYS A 193 40.68 4.91 -3.34
C LYS A 193 39.34 5.52 -3.73
N ILE A 194 38.51 4.75 -4.42
CA ILE A 194 37.17 5.16 -4.83
C ILE A 194 36.24 5.18 -3.60
N LYS A 195 35.70 6.35 -3.27
CA LYS A 195 34.71 6.56 -2.21
C LYS A 195 33.27 6.39 -2.69
N ALA A 196 33.01 6.81 -3.92
CA ALA A 196 31.73 6.66 -4.59
C ALA A 196 31.95 6.56 -6.10
N LEU A 197 31.12 5.78 -6.78
CA LEU A 197 31.07 5.67 -8.24
C LEU A 197 29.62 5.88 -8.69
N LEU A 198 29.44 6.69 -9.73
CA LEU A 198 28.14 7.09 -10.25
C LEU A 198 28.11 6.96 -11.78
N TYR A 199 26.93 6.70 -12.32
CA TYR A 199 26.68 6.62 -13.77
C TYR A 199 25.56 7.57 -14.17
N SER A 200 25.73 8.22 -15.32
CA SER A 200 24.68 8.99 -16.00
C SER A 200 24.32 8.26 -17.30
N GLU A 201 23.10 7.75 -17.38
CA GLU A 201 22.57 7.12 -18.59
C GLU A 201 22.41 8.16 -19.72
N GLU A 202 21.95 9.37 -19.40
CA GLU A 202 21.79 10.48 -20.36
C GLU A 202 23.09 10.82 -21.11
N LEU A 203 24.22 10.79 -20.40
CA LEU A 203 25.52 11.19 -20.95
C LEU A 203 26.39 9.99 -21.37
N ASP A 204 25.98 8.78 -20.99
CA ASP A 204 26.80 7.57 -20.99
C ASP A 204 28.20 7.84 -20.41
N PHE A 205 28.23 8.33 -19.17
CA PHE A 205 29.45 8.80 -18.53
C PHE A 205 29.48 8.42 -17.05
N TYR A 206 30.66 8.04 -16.58
CA TYR A 206 30.89 7.68 -15.18
C TYR A 206 31.71 8.75 -14.46
N ALA A 207 31.39 8.94 -13.19
CA ALA A 207 32.16 9.81 -12.32
C ALA A 207 32.46 9.08 -11.01
N ALA A 208 33.67 9.24 -10.50
CA ALA A 208 34.07 8.70 -9.21
C ALA A 208 34.55 9.83 -8.29
N LEU A 209 34.27 9.67 -7.01
CA LEU A 209 34.90 10.46 -5.96
C LEU A 209 36.09 9.66 -5.46
N SER A 210 37.31 10.13 -5.73
CA SER A 210 38.54 9.38 -5.48
C SER A 210 39.47 10.10 -4.53
N SER A 211 39.96 9.37 -3.52
CA SER A 211 40.97 9.86 -2.59
C SER A 211 42.37 9.48 -3.07
N TYR A 212 43.26 10.47 -3.18
CA TYR A 212 44.68 10.29 -3.56
C TYR A 212 45.60 10.25 -2.33
N SER A 213 45.14 10.83 -1.22
CA SER A 213 45.80 10.79 0.08
C SER A 213 44.74 10.76 1.19
N LYS A 214 45.17 10.71 2.45
CA LYS A 214 44.26 10.79 3.60
C LYS A 214 43.42 12.08 3.63
N TRP A 215 43.92 13.16 3.04
CA TRP A 215 43.35 14.51 3.14
C TRP A 215 42.82 15.06 1.82
N SER A 216 42.99 14.33 0.70
CA SER A 216 42.65 14.84 -0.63
C SER A 216 41.69 13.90 -1.38
N THR A 217 40.51 14.43 -1.70
CA THR A 217 39.41 13.72 -2.36
C THR A 217 38.85 14.59 -3.49
N PHE A 218 38.94 14.09 -4.73
CA PHE A 218 38.54 14.82 -5.94
C PHE A 218 37.51 14.05 -6.74
N ALA A 219 36.69 14.75 -7.52
CA ALA A 219 35.91 14.14 -8.57
C ALA A 219 36.79 13.83 -9.78
N VAL A 220 36.68 12.62 -10.32
CA VAL A 220 37.31 12.15 -11.56
C VAL A 220 36.21 11.54 -12.45
N GLY A 221 36.44 11.38 -13.75
CA GLY A 221 35.45 10.72 -14.60
C GLY A 221 35.94 10.27 -15.96
N GLY A 222 35.21 9.32 -16.54
CA GLY A 222 35.50 8.70 -17.83
C GLY A 222 34.38 7.76 -18.29
N ARG A 223 34.59 7.07 -19.41
CA ARG A 223 33.59 6.14 -19.99
C ARG A 223 33.75 4.69 -19.54
N ASN A 224 34.95 4.29 -19.13
CA ASN A 224 35.27 2.93 -18.70
C ASN A 224 35.75 2.90 -17.23
N PRO A 225 34.91 2.48 -16.27
CA PRO A 225 35.27 2.38 -14.85
C PRO A 225 36.45 1.45 -14.52
N LEU A 226 36.80 0.52 -15.40
CA LEU A 226 37.99 -0.32 -15.22
C LEU A 226 39.30 0.48 -15.29
N GLU A 227 39.26 1.65 -15.92
CA GLU A 227 40.39 2.57 -16.09
C GLU A 227 40.34 3.75 -15.09
N ALA A 228 39.56 3.64 -14.01
CA ALA A 228 39.29 4.76 -13.10
C ALA A 228 40.54 5.42 -12.49
N ASP A 229 41.63 4.67 -12.32
CA ASP A 229 42.92 5.18 -11.84
C ASP A 229 43.61 6.15 -12.81
N GLU A 230 43.27 6.10 -14.10
CA GLU A 230 43.81 6.99 -15.15
C GLU A 230 42.85 8.12 -15.51
N TRP A 231 41.68 8.19 -14.85
CA TRP A 231 40.70 9.23 -15.16
C TRP A 231 41.20 10.63 -14.77
N PRO A 232 40.96 11.64 -15.63
CA PRO A 232 41.30 13.02 -15.31
C PRO A 232 40.46 13.56 -14.15
N ARG A 233 41.03 14.51 -13.40
CA ARG A 233 40.28 15.27 -12.39
C ARG A 233 39.26 16.18 -13.07
N LEU A 234 38.04 16.17 -12.55
CA LEU A 234 36.96 17.06 -12.91
C LEU A 234 36.89 18.28 -12.00
N SER A 235 37.21 18.10 -10.70
CA SER A 235 37.17 19.19 -9.73
C SER A 235 38.54 19.85 -9.54
N GLY A 236 38.55 21.18 -9.47
CA GLY A 236 39.77 21.95 -9.17
C GLY A 236 40.21 21.85 -7.71
N LEU A 237 39.27 21.57 -6.80
CA LEU A 237 39.50 21.55 -5.36
C LEU A 237 39.05 20.23 -4.73
N SER A 238 39.69 19.92 -3.60
CA SER A 238 39.38 18.73 -2.80
C SER A 238 38.14 18.98 -1.94
N LEU A 239 37.35 17.93 -1.70
CA LEU A 239 36.29 17.92 -0.69
C LEU A 239 36.83 17.54 0.68
N GLU A 240 36.20 18.11 1.70
CA GLU A 240 36.32 17.64 3.07
C GLU A 240 35.23 16.61 3.41
N SER A 241 35.45 15.82 4.46
CA SER A 241 34.42 14.92 5.00
C SER A 241 33.69 15.62 6.16
N PRO A 242 32.35 15.54 6.26
CA PRO A 242 31.41 14.81 5.39
C PRO A 242 31.09 15.53 4.07
N HIS A 243 30.75 14.76 3.03
CA HIS A 243 30.44 15.25 1.68
C HIS A 243 29.24 14.53 1.03
N GLU A 244 28.68 15.16 -0.01
CA GLU A 244 27.67 14.61 -0.91
C GLU A 244 28.23 14.57 -2.35
N PHE A 245 27.88 13.53 -3.12
CA PHE A 245 28.28 13.36 -4.52
C PHE A 245 27.18 12.65 -5.31
N ARG A 246 26.61 13.29 -6.35
CA ARG A 246 25.53 12.71 -7.16
C ARG A 246 25.38 13.33 -8.55
N TRP A 247 24.68 12.60 -9.43
CA TRP A 247 24.13 13.15 -10.67
C TRP A 247 22.75 13.78 -10.44
N CYS A 248 22.49 14.88 -11.13
CA CYS A 248 21.19 15.54 -11.26
C CYS A 248 20.97 15.82 -12.75
N GLY A 249 20.38 14.89 -13.50
CA GLY A 249 20.37 14.93 -14.97
C GLY A 249 21.80 15.08 -15.52
N ARG A 250 22.00 16.03 -16.43
CA ARG A 250 23.33 16.39 -16.97
C ARG A 250 24.29 17.13 -16.03
N TYR A 251 23.92 17.35 -14.77
CA TYR A 251 24.78 18.03 -13.80
C TYR A 251 25.42 17.03 -12.84
N LEU A 252 26.74 17.09 -12.71
CA LEU A 252 27.45 16.40 -11.63
C LEU A 252 27.53 17.36 -10.44
N CYS A 253 27.04 16.93 -9.29
CA CYS A 253 26.95 17.77 -8.09
C CYS A 253 27.82 17.18 -6.99
N MET A 254 28.59 18.02 -6.31
CA MET A 254 29.37 17.62 -5.16
C MET A 254 29.49 18.75 -4.15
N GLY A 255 29.60 18.43 -2.87
CA GLY A 255 29.76 19.45 -1.85
C GLY A 255 30.12 18.89 -0.49
N ASP A 256 30.63 19.76 0.36
CA ASP A 256 31.00 19.51 1.75
C ASP A 256 30.35 20.56 2.64
N ILE A 257 30.68 20.56 3.93
CA ILE A 257 30.13 21.52 4.90
C ILE A 257 30.51 22.99 4.64
N HIS A 258 31.41 23.26 3.69
CA HIS A 258 31.87 24.61 3.33
C HIS A 258 31.31 25.10 1.99
N SER A 259 30.91 24.19 1.11
CA SER A 259 30.53 24.58 -0.24
C SER A 259 29.70 23.54 -1.00
N ALA A 260 29.01 24.02 -2.04
CA ALA A 260 28.36 23.21 -3.06
C ALA A 260 28.94 23.54 -4.44
N THR A 261 29.24 22.52 -5.24
CA THR A 261 29.79 22.66 -6.59
C THR A 261 28.90 21.90 -7.58
N ILE A 262 28.56 22.56 -8.69
CA ILE A 262 27.79 22.00 -9.80
C ILE A 262 28.68 22.05 -11.05
N PHE A 263 28.94 20.88 -11.64
CA PHE A 263 29.57 20.74 -12.94
C PHE A 263 28.50 20.54 -14.00
N THR A 264 28.48 21.41 -15.01
CA THR A 264 27.62 21.24 -16.19
C THR A 264 28.33 20.33 -17.18
N MET A 265 27.75 19.15 -17.40
CA MET A 265 28.35 18.13 -18.26
C MET A 265 27.69 18.11 -19.64
N SER A 266 28.37 17.47 -20.58
CA SER A 266 27.91 17.18 -21.94
C SER A 266 28.56 15.90 -22.43
N SER A 267 28.10 15.37 -23.56
CA SER A 267 28.72 14.19 -24.19
C SER A 267 30.20 14.36 -24.54
N ARG A 268 30.68 15.62 -24.63
CA ARG A 268 32.09 15.98 -24.86
C ARG A 268 32.89 16.21 -23.56
N GLY A 269 32.28 16.02 -22.39
CA GLY A 269 32.89 16.26 -21.08
C GLY A 269 32.36 17.51 -20.37
N MET A 270 33.10 17.95 -19.36
CA MET A 270 32.77 19.11 -18.53
C MET A 270 32.83 20.41 -19.35
N LYS A 271 31.74 21.19 -19.28
CA LYS A 271 31.66 22.50 -19.94
C LYS A 271 31.92 23.66 -18.98
N TYR A 272 31.44 23.53 -17.75
CA TYR A 272 31.44 24.62 -16.79
C TYR A 272 31.44 24.08 -15.36
N GLU A 273 32.23 24.70 -14.49
CA GLU A 273 32.26 24.45 -13.05
C GLU A 273 31.72 25.69 -12.32
N SER A 274 30.79 25.47 -11.41
CA SER A 274 30.16 26.52 -10.60
C SER A 274 30.26 26.17 -9.14
N ARG A 275 30.89 27.02 -8.33
CA ARG A 275 31.00 26.80 -6.89
C ARG A 275 30.26 27.87 -6.09
N PHE A 276 29.46 27.41 -5.15
CA PHE A 276 28.72 28.20 -4.18
C PHE A 276 29.35 27.99 -2.81
N ILE A 277 29.96 29.03 -2.25
CA ILE A 277 30.60 29.02 -0.93
C ILE A 277 29.56 29.41 0.11
N PHE A 278 29.46 28.63 1.18
CA PHE A 278 28.60 28.97 2.31
C PHE A 278 29.26 30.04 3.18
N ILE A 279 28.45 30.97 3.69
CA ILE A 279 28.93 32.02 4.60
C ILE A 279 29.41 31.36 5.91
N ASP A 280 28.60 30.44 6.43
CA ASP A 280 28.88 29.69 7.65
C ASP A 280 29.21 28.24 7.35
N ARG A 281 29.95 27.62 8.28
CA ARG A 281 30.18 26.16 8.26
C ARG A 281 28.86 25.45 8.55
N MET A 282 28.42 24.61 7.61
CA MET A 282 27.18 23.84 7.73
C MET A 282 27.35 22.66 8.71
N ASN A 283 26.24 22.22 9.30
CA ASN A 283 26.25 21.04 10.19
C ASN A 283 26.35 19.72 9.41
N TYR A 284 25.88 19.72 8.17
CA TYR A 284 25.82 18.56 7.28
C TYR A 284 26.29 18.95 5.87
N PRO A 285 26.66 18.00 5.00
CA PRO A 285 26.90 18.31 3.60
C PRO A 285 25.59 18.78 2.93
N PRO A 286 25.69 19.59 1.86
CA PRO A 286 24.53 20.03 1.10
C PRO A 286 23.85 18.86 0.41
N SER A 287 22.57 19.03 0.07
CA SER A 287 21.84 18.08 -0.76
C SER A 287 21.40 18.72 -2.08
N PHE A 288 21.39 17.92 -3.13
CA PHE A 288 21.12 18.38 -4.50
C PHE A 288 19.93 17.67 -5.10
N GLY A 289 19.10 18.42 -5.83
CA GLY A 289 17.95 17.89 -6.55
C GLY A 289 17.71 18.60 -7.87
N ILE A 290 16.81 18.07 -8.68
CA ILE A 290 16.43 18.62 -9.98
C ILE A 290 14.93 18.45 -10.18
N ASP A 291 14.26 19.48 -10.71
CA ASP A 291 12.85 19.36 -11.11
C ASP A 291 12.71 18.72 -12.50
N GLY A 292 11.47 18.43 -12.90
CA GLY A 292 11.17 17.89 -14.23
C GLY A 292 11.48 18.78 -15.42
N LYS A 293 11.76 20.07 -15.22
CA LYS A 293 12.23 20.99 -16.27
C LYS A 293 13.75 21.03 -16.36
N GLY A 294 14.45 20.24 -15.54
CA GLY A 294 15.90 20.20 -15.52
C GLY A 294 16.55 21.33 -14.72
N MET A 295 15.83 21.99 -13.81
CA MET A 295 16.36 23.06 -12.96
C MET A 295 17.00 22.48 -11.70
N PRO A 296 18.31 22.70 -11.45
CA PRO A 296 18.97 22.17 -10.26
C PRO A 296 18.73 23.03 -9.02
N TYR A 297 18.61 22.38 -7.87
CA TYR A 297 18.43 23.00 -6.57
C TYR A 297 19.47 22.51 -5.57
N ILE A 298 19.89 23.42 -4.69
CA ILE A 298 20.81 23.17 -3.57
C ILE A 298 20.08 23.50 -2.28
N ILE A 299 20.13 22.57 -1.32
CA ILE A 299 19.74 22.79 0.07
C ILE A 299 21.02 22.69 0.91
N PRO A 300 21.51 23.79 1.54
CA PRO A 300 22.61 23.74 2.48
C PRO A 300 22.30 22.83 3.68
N GLY A 301 23.33 22.32 4.37
CA GLY A 301 23.15 21.28 5.38
C GLY A 301 22.70 21.76 6.75
N GLU A 302 21.52 22.37 6.86
CA GLU A 302 20.89 22.78 8.15
C GLU A 302 19.60 22.00 8.43
N PHE A 303 19.32 21.66 9.70
CA PHE A 303 18.29 20.65 10.06
C PHE A 303 16.89 21.16 10.32
N SER A 304 16.75 22.35 10.89
CA SER A 304 15.43 22.88 11.24
C SER A 304 14.73 23.50 10.03
N ARG A 305 15.42 24.42 9.33
CA ARG A 305 14.83 25.24 8.27
C ARG A 305 15.88 25.70 7.27
N SER A 306 16.09 24.93 6.21
CA SER A 306 17.14 25.23 5.23
C SER A 306 16.64 26.14 4.10
N SER A 307 17.44 27.15 3.75
CA SER A 307 17.21 27.93 2.53
C SER A 307 17.35 27.04 1.28
N VAL A 308 16.64 27.36 0.20
CA VAL A 308 16.77 26.64 -1.08
C VAL A 308 17.36 27.59 -2.12
N TYR A 309 18.34 27.11 -2.88
CA TYR A 309 18.96 27.87 -3.96
C TYR A 309 18.74 27.14 -5.29
N ARG A 310 18.14 27.84 -6.26
CA ARG A 310 18.02 27.39 -7.65
C ARG A 310 19.26 27.81 -8.43
N TYR A 311 19.85 26.90 -9.20
CA TYR A 311 20.91 27.22 -10.14
C TYR A 311 20.34 27.64 -11.49
N GLU A 312 20.72 28.83 -11.98
CA GLU A 312 20.23 29.39 -13.26
C GLU A 312 21.25 29.29 -14.40
N GLY A 313 22.37 28.56 -14.19
CA GLY A 313 23.46 28.48 -15.14
C GLY A 313 24.52 29.58 -14.95
N ASN A 314 25.71 29.35 -15.49
CA ASN A 314 26.82 30.32 -15.54
C ASN A 314 27.15 30.99 -14.20
N GLY A 315 27.11 30.23 -13.10
CA GLY A 315 27.51 30.75 -11.78
C GLY A 315 26.40 31.49 -11.03
N LYS A 316 25.20 31.61 -11.61
CA LYS A 316 24.08 32.34 -11.02
C LYS A 316 23.21 31.43 -10.15
N TYR A 317 22.91 31.92 -8.95
CA TYR A 317 22.08 31.25 -7.98
C TYR A 317 20.96 32.18 -7.52
N TYR A 318 19.73 31.68 -7.51
CA TYR A 318 18.55 32.39 -7.02
C TYR A 318 18.08 31.74 -5.72
N ARG A 319 17.94 32.53 -4.65
CA ARG A 319 17.39 32.05 -3.38
C ARG A 319 15.86 31.99 -3.50
N MET A 320 15.29 30.82 -3.30
CA MET A 320 13.84 30.61 -3.34
C MET A 320 13.16 31.36 -2.17
N PRO A 321 11.89 31.79 -2.33
CA PRO A 321 11.17 32.56 -1.30
C PRO A 321 10.66 31.71 -0.12
N PHE A 322 11.01 30.42 -0.07
CA PHE A 322 10.59 29.49 0.97
C PHE A 322 11.78 28.63 1.45
N HIS A 323 11.57 27.94 2.56
CA HIS A 323 12.56 27.07 3.18
C HIS A 323 12.07 25.61 3.18
N MET A 324 13.01 24.67 3.13
CA MET A 324 12.72 23.25 3.39
C MET A 324 12.65 23.03 4.90
N SER A 325 11.65 22.27 5.32
CA SER A 325 11.32 22.01 6.72
C SER A 325 11.78 20.63 7.18
N GLY A 326 12.42 20.56 8.34
CA GLY A 326 12.74 19.30 9.03
C GLY A 326 13.53 18.30 8.17
N TYR A 327 12.96 17.09 8.00
CA TYR A 327 13.57 15.97 7.29
C TYR A 327 13.35 15.98 5.76
N ASP A 328 12.58 16.92 5.23
CA ASP A 328 12.34 17.05 3.78
C ASP A 328 13.63 17.50 3.07
N ARG A 329 14.47 16.55 2.65
CA ARG A 329 15.76 16.83 2.01
C ARG A 329 16.00 15.94 0.81
N PHE A 330 16.87 16.41 -0.09
CA PHE A 330 17.28 15.62 -1.25
C PHE A 330 18.30 14.53 -0.92
N SER A 331 18.89 14.52 0.29
CA SER A 331 19.91 13.54 0.69
C SER A 331 19.39 12.10 0.72
N SER A 332 18.11 11.91 1.02
CA SER A 332 17.43 10.62 0.92
C SER A 332 17.00 10.28 -0.51
N GLY A 333 17.20 11.21 -1.45
CA GLY A 333 16.88 11.07 -2.87
C GLY A 333 15.71 11.95 -3.30
N CYS A 334 15.70 12.30 -4.58
CA CYS A 334 14.62 13.05 -5.21
C CYS A 334 14.45 12.62 -6.66
N ILE A 335 13.21 12.61 -7.16
CA ILE A 335 12.87 12.17 -8.52
C ILE A 335 12.19 13.33 -9.25
N PRO A 336 12.72 13.79 -10.40
CA PRO A 336 12.05 14.81 -11.19
C PRO A 336 10.72 14.27 -11.75
N VAL A 337 9.67 15.11 -11.75
CA VAL A 337 8.39 14.78 -12.41
C VAL A 337 8.40 15.37 -13.81
N PRO A 338 8.55 14.57 -14.89
CA PRO A 338 8.89 15.06 -16.23
C PRO A 338 8.03 16.24 -16.70
N GLU A 339 8.67 17.21 -17.37
CA GLU A 339 8.04 18.41 -17.96
C GLU A 339 7.36 19.37 -16.98
N THR A 340 7.52 19.16 -15.67
CA THR A 340 6.94 20.01 -14.63
C THR A 340 8.01 20.61 -13.72
N SER A 341 7.65 21.66 -12.98
CA SER A 341 8.51 22.19 -11.90
C SER A 341 8.37 21.36 -10.60
N ARG A 342 7.87 20.13 -10.69
CA ARG A 342 7.68 19.24 -9.55
C ARG A 342 8.82 18.23 -9.43
N LEU A 343 9.03 17.82 -8.18
CA LEU A 343 9.90 16.72 -7.82
C LEU A 343 9.25 15.91 -6.69
N LEU A 344 9.60 14.63 -6.64
CA LEU A 344 9.22 13.72 -5.57
C LEU A 344 10.38 13.58 -4.59
N LEU A 345 10.10 13.61 -3.30
CA LEU A 345 11.06 13.29 -2.24
C LEU A 345 10.39 12.50 -1.12
N LEU A 346 11.19 11.96 -0.20
CA LEU A 346 10.66 11.43 1.05
C LEU A 346 10.36 12.60 1.98
N GLY A 347 9.13 12.65 2.48
CA GLY A 347 8.69 13.64 3.46
C GLY A 347 7.94 12.98 4.61
N GLU A 348 7.71 13.74 5.67
CA GLU A 348 6.98 13.29 6.84
C GLU A 348 5.61 13.95 6.94
N TYR A 349 4.62 13.22 7.45
CA TYR A 349 3.32 13.75 7.82
C TYR A 349 2.94 13.32 9.25
N MET A 350 2.09 14.09 9.93
CA MET A 350 1.58 13.67 11.24
C MET A 350 0.36 12.78 11.02
N ALA A 351 0.50 11.52 11.43
CA ALA A 351 -0.60 10.59 11.59
C ALA A 351 -1.23 10.76 12.98
N ARG A 352 -2.52 10.49 13.06
CA ARG A 352 -3.28 10.45 14.32
C ARG A 352 -3.98 9.10 14.47
N SER A 353 -4.16 8.64 15.70
CA SER A 353 -5.20 7.66 16.05
C SER A 353 -5.82 8.01 17.40
N ASN A 354 -6.60 7.09 17.96
CA ASN A 354 -7.16 7.24 19.30
C ASN A 354 -6.06 7.20 20.38
N SER A 355 -4.93 6.53 20.11
CA SER A 355 -3.79 6.41 21.03
C SER A 355 -2.79 7.57 20.98
N GLY A 356 -2.87 8.49 20.00
CA GLY A 356 -2.02 9.68 19.97
C GLY A 356 -1.69 10.21 18.57
N LEU A 357 -0.68 11.08 18.50
CA LEU A 357 -0.11 11.68 17.28
C LEU A 357 1.32 11.14 17.09
N TRP A 358 1.68 10.78 15.86
CA TRP A 358 3.06 10.38 15.51
C TRP A 358 3.41 10.77 14.07
N THR A 359 4.69 10.78 13.73
CA THR A 359 5.17 11.06 12.36
C THR A 359 5.26 9.76 11.54
N GLU A 360 4.85 9.83 10.28
CA GLU A 360 4.97 8.73 9.33
C GLU A 360 5.64 9.18 8.03
N PRO A 361 6.43 8.32 7.38
CA PRO A 361 7.05 8.61 6.10
C PRO A 361 6.03 8.52 4.95
N GLY A 362 6.13 9.47 4.02
CA GLY A 362 5.35 9.51 2.79
C GLY A 362 6.19 9.97 1.60
N LEU A 363 5.67 9.71 0.40
CA LEU A 363 6.22 10.25 -0.83
C LEU A 363 5.60 11.64 -1.05
N LEU A 364 6.40 12.69 -0.90
CA LEU A 364 6.00 14.07 -1.06
C LEU A 364 6.25 14.51 -2.50
N ASP A 365 5.21 15.03 -3.15
CA ASP A 365 5.26 15.64 -4.48
C ASP A 365 5.13 17.16 -4.32
N LEU A 366 6.22 17.87 -4.58
CA LEU A 366 6.37 19.31 -4.33
C LEU A 366 6.63 20.07 -5.63
N ASN A 367 5.81 21.08 -5.91
CA ASN A 367 6.05 22.05 -6.97
C ASN A 367 7.00 23.14 -6.47
N MET A 368 8.24 23.15 -6.97
CA MET A 368 9.26 24.11 -6.57
C MET A 368 8.94 25.54 -6.99
N ALA A 369 8.06 25.75 -7.98
CA ALA A 369 7.68 27.09 -8.45
C ALA A 369 6.49 27.67 -7.68
N THR A 370 5.45 26.87 -7.40
CA THR A 370 4.20 27.34 -6.78
C THR A 370 4.08 26.97 -5.30
N GLN A 371 4.96 26.12 -4.77
CA GLN A 371 4.89 25.53 -3.42
C GLN A 371 3.68 24.63 -3.18
N GLU A 372 2.85 24.37 -4.19
CA GLU A 372 1.80 23.36 -4.11
C GLU A 372 2.41 21.99 -3.84
N CYS A 373 1.88 21.27 -2.85
CA CYS A 373 2.38 19.96 -2.51
C CYS A 373 1.26 18.97 -2.17
N ARG A 374 1.58 17.69 -2.32
CA ARG A 374 0.72 16.57 -1.93
C ARG A 374 1.57 15.40 -1.46
N ILE A 375 1.03 14.53 -0.61
CA ILE A 375 1.77 13.40 -0.06
C ILE A 375 1.01 12.09 -0.24
N ALA A 376 1.73 11.03 -0.61
CA ALA A 376 1.20 9.66 -0.63
C ALA A 376 1.80 8.86 0.54
N PRO A 377 0.98 8.34 1.47
CA PRO A 377 1.46 7.50 2.57
C PRO A 377 2.21 6.26 2.07
N LEU A 378 3.44 6.05 2.54
CA LEU A 378 4.22 4.87 2.17
C LEU A 378 3.93 3.68 3.09
N ARG A 379 3.57 3.86 4.37
CA ARG A 379 3.31 2.76 5.33
C ARG A 379 4.35 1.63 5.24
N MET A 380 5.62 2.01 5.34
CA MET A 380 6.76 1.08 5.22
C MET A 380 7.18 0.47 6.56
N GLY A 381 6.58 0.92 7.67
CA GLY A 381 7.08 0.67 9.02
C GLY A 381 8.09 1.75 9.44
N ASP A 382 8.71 1.53 10.58
CA ASP A 382 9.79 2.33 11.14
C ASP A 382 11.08 2.19 10.31
N GLY A 383 11.78 3.30 10.08
CA GLY A 383 13.11 3.26 9.47
C GLY A 383 13.47 4.45 8.59
N SER A 384 14.75 4.49 8.22
CA SER A 384 15.27 5.44 7.24
C SER A 384 15.17 4.82 5.83
N PHE A 385 14.69 5.59 4.86
CA PHE A 385 14.50 5.12 3.48
C PHE A 385 15.39 5.89 2.50
N ARG A 386 15.56 5.32 1.30
CA ARG A 386 16.12 6.00 0.14
C ARG A 386 15.17 5.93 -1.04
N LEU A 387 15.07 7.03 -1.77
CA LEU A 387 14.31 7.16 -3.00
C LEU A 387 15.29 7.28 -4.17
N ARG A 388 15.17 6.44 -5.18
CA ARG A 388 15.95 6.59 -6.43
C ARG A 388 15.17 6.10 -7.65
N GLU A 389 15.51 6.62 -8.82
CA GLU A 389 15.11 5.98 -10.07
C GLU A 389 15.76 4.60 -10.12
N PHE A 390 15.01 3.60 -10.55
CA PHE A 390 15.47 2.22 -10.60
C PHE A 390 15.66 1.76 -12.03
N TYR A 391 14.59 1.75 -12.81
CA TYR A 391 14.64 1.32 -14.20
C TYR A 391 13.45 1.88 -14.97
N LYS A 392 13.69 2.70 -15.99
CA LYS A 392 12.62 3.36 -16.77
C LYS A 392 11.65 4.10 -15.84
N GLU A 393 10.36 3.75 -15.87
CA GLU A 393 9.32 4.36 -15.04
C GLU A 393 9.26 3.84 -13.60
N TRP A 394 10.15 2.92 -13.22
CA TRP A 394 10.19 2.36 -11.88
C TRP A 394 11.06 3.18 -10.95
N VAL A 395 10.45 3.58 -9.83
CA VAL A 395 11.05 4.27 -8.70
C VAL A 395 11.22 3.26 -7.57
N LEU A 396 12.38 3.29 -6.92
CA LEU A 396 12.70 2.43 -5.78
C LEU A 396 12.64 3.23 -4.48
N VAL A 397 11.87 2.72 -3.53
CA VAL A 397 11.94 3.08 -2.11
C VAL A 397 12.63 1.94 -1.38
N GLU A 398 13.90 2.11 -1.04
CA GLU A 398 14.75 1.11 -0.40
C GLU A 398 14.86 1.39 1.10
N SER A 399 14.69 0.36 1.93
CA SER A 399 14.93 0.47 3.37
C SER A 399 16.42 0.54 3.65
N ARG A 400 16.85 1.45 4.53
CA ARG A 400 18.22 1.46 5.09
C ARG A 400 18.35 0.53 6.30
N SER A 401 17.23 0.09 6.88
CA SER A 401 17.19 -0.90 7.95
C SER A 401 16.93 -2.30 7.35
N ASN A 402 17.69 -3.28 7.84
CA ASN A 402 17.58 -4.68 7.42
C ASN A 402 16.62 -5.50 8.29
N GLY A 403 15.63 -4.83 8.90
CA GLY A 403 14.66 -5.49 9.76
C GLY A 403 13.75 -6.42 8.96
N ASN A 404 13.47 -7.61 9.49
CA ASN A 404 12.57 -8.56 8.83
C ASN A 404 11.08 -8.19 8.93
N ARG A 405 10.76 -7.05 9.57
CA ARG A 405 9.40 -6.50 9.72
C ARG A 405 8.99 -5.54 8.59
N THR A 406 9.96 -4.91 7.93
CA THR A 406 9.71 -3.96 6.83
C THR A 406 10.07 -4.59 5.49
N ASP A 407 9.52 -4.05 4.39
CA ASP A 407 9.96 -4.51 3.07
C ASP A 407 11.41 -4.09 2.84
N TYR A 408 12.26 -4.98 2.32
CA TYR A 408 13.61 -4.61 1.89
C TYR A 408 13.56 -3.46 0.88
N ALA A 409 12.61 -3.53 -0.04
CA ALA A 409 12.35 -2.47 -1.00
C ALA A 409 10.93 -2.50 -1.53
N ARG A 410 10.44 -1.33 -1.96
CA ARG A 410 9.26 -1.18 -2.81
C ARG A 410 9.63 -0.57 -4.14
N LEU A 411 9.10 -1.15 -5.21
CA LEU A 411 9.25 -0.65 -6.56
C LEU A 411 7.89 -0.09 -6.97
N TRP A 412 7.83 1.21 -7.24
CA TRP A 412 6.63 1.90 -7.70
C TRP A 412 6.81 2.33 -9.15
N ASN A 413 5.87 1.94 -10.00
CA ASN A 413 5.83 2.37 -11.39
C ASN A 413 5.04 3.67 -11.48
N ARG A 414 5.70 4.80 -11.75
CA ARG A 414 5.06 6.12 -11.73
C ARG A 414 4.02 6.34 -12.83
N LYS A 415 4.00 5.49 -13.87
CA LYS A 415 3.06 5.58 -14.99
C LYS A 415 1.79 4.77 -14.75
N THR A 416 1.91 3.55 -14.23
CA THR A 416 0.79 2.62 -13.98
C THR A 416 0.31 2.63 -12.54
N ASP A 417 1.05 3.34 -11.68
CA ASP A 417 0.92 3.37 -10.23
C ASP A 417 1.16 2.01 -9.54
N GLU A 418 1.54 0.96 -10.29
CA GLU A 418 1.84 -0.39 -9.77
C GLU A 418 2.94 -0.34 -8.70
N VAL A 419 2.71 -0.98 -7.55
CA VAL A 419 3.69 -1.16 -6.47
C VAL A 419 3.96 -2.64 -6.25
N LEU A 420 5.24 -3.01 -6.42
CA LEU A 420 5.79 -4.32 -6.14
C LEU A 420 6.65 -4.28 -4.87
N ARG A 421 6.67 -5.39 -4.13
CA ARG A 421 7.31 -5.45 -2.81
C ARG A 421 8.36 -6.56 -2.77
N LEU A 422 9.61 -6.19 -2.49
CA LEU A 422 10.66 -7.12 -2.12
C LEU A 422 10.59 -7.35 -0.60
N ARG A 423 10.10 -8.52 -0.20
CA ARG A 423 9.78 -8.82 1.21
C ARG A 423 10.85 -9.67 1.88
N PRO A 424 10.99 -9.59 3.21
CA PRO A 424 11.79 -10.54 3.98
C PRO A 424 11.42 -12.00 3.69
N GLY A 425 12.42 -12.87 3.72
CA GLY A 425 12.31 -14.30 3.42
C GLY A 425 12.42 -14.69 1.93
N VAL A 426 12.28 -13.74 0.98
CA VAL A 426 12.48 -14.05 -0.46
C VAL A 426 13.95 -14.33 -0.82
N LEU A 427 14.88 -13.95 0.06
CA LEU A 427 16.32 -14.18 -0.09
C LEU A 427 16.82 -15.34 0.80
N GLY A 428 15.91 -16.10 1.41
CA GLY A 428 16.28 -17.10 2.41
C GLY A 428 16.90 -16.44 3.65
N ASN A 429 17.95 -17.06 4.21
CA ASN A 429 18.61 -16.61 5.43
C ASN A 429 19.65 -15.49 5.19
N GLU A 430 19.73 -14.96 3.96
CA GLU A 430 20.70 -13.93 3.62
C GLU A 430 20.18 -12.54 3.95
N SER A 431 21.03 -11.69 4.53
CA SER A 431 20.65 -10.30 4.81
C SER A 431 20.68 -9.48 3.53
N PHE A 432 19.58 -8.80 3.21
CA PHE A 432 19.55 -7.85 2.11
C PHE A 432 20.55 -6.71 2.35
N LYS A 433 21.22 -6.23 1.29
CA LYS A 433 22.14 -5.08 1.38
C LYS A 433 21.77 -3.97 0.41
N SER A 434 21.50 -4.34 -0.85
CA SER A 434 21.08 -3.37 -1.87
C SER A 434 20.59 -4.08 -3.13
N ILE A 435 19.83 -3.36 -3.95
CA ILE A 435 19.39 -3.83 -5.27
C ILE A 435 19.76 -2.81 -6.37
N HIS A 436 20.19 -3.31 -7.53
CA HIS A 436 20.61 -2.49 -8.66
C HIS A 436 19.98 -3.01 -9.96
N ALA A 437 19.60 -2.09 -10.85
CA ALA A 437 19.23 -2.42 -12.22
C ALA A 437 20.30 -1.88 -13.17
N MET A 438 20.86 -2.76 -13.98
CA MET A 438 21.74 -2.36 -15.07
C MET A 438 20.96 -1.63 -16.17
N PRO A 439 21.61 -0.82 -17.02
CA PRO A 439 20.91 -0.10 -18.10
C PRO A 439 20.15 -1.02 -19.08
N ASP A 440 20.57 -2.28 -19.23
CA ASP A 440 19.86 -3.28 -20.04
C ASP A 440 18.59 -3.86 -19.37
N GLY A 441 18.35 -3.53 -18.09
CA GLY A 441 17.22 -4.03 -17.30
C GLY A 441 17.51 -5.26 -16.45
N THR A 442 18.73 -5.81 -16.51
CA THR A 442 19.15 -6.91 -15.63
C THR A 442 19.24 -6.44 -14.19
N VAL A 443 18.64 -7.20 -13.27
CA VAL A 443 18.60 -6.85 -11.85
C VAL A 443 19.65 -7.64 -11.06
N ILE A 444 20.46 -6.93 -10.29
CA ILE A 444 21.47 -7.48 -9.38
C ILE A 444 21.03 -7.26 -7.94
N VAL A 445 21.05 -8.31 -7.14
CA VAL A 445 20.77 -8.28 -5.70
C VAL A 445 22.06 -8.53 -4.95
N ASN A 446 22.39 -7.65 -4.02
CA ASN A 446 23.51 -7.80 -3.09
C ASN A 446 22.99 -8.28 -1.73
N THR A 447 23.56 -9.36 -1.23
CA THR A 447 23.26 -9.89 0.09
C THR A 447 24.53 -10.12 0.92
N LEU A 448 24.35 -10.21 2.23
CA LEU A 448 25.39 -10.62 3.17
C LEU A 448 25.05 -12.02 3.70
N ASN A 449 25.96 -12.98 3.48
CA ASN A 449 25.87 -14.36 3.96
C ASN A 449 27.27 -14.94 4.19
N LYS A 450 27.78 -14.87 5.44
CA LYS A 450 29.19 -15.18 5.80
C LYS A 450 30.24 -14.38 4.98
N GLY A 451 29.81 -13.39 4.20
CA GLY A 451 30.56 -12.63 3.21
C GLY A 451 29.61 -11.88 2.26
N ASP A 452 30.16 -11.00 1.42
CA ASP A 452 29.40 -10.26 0.39
C ASP A 452 29.09 -11.17 -0.81
N ALA A 453 27.84 -11.21 -1.25
CA ALA A 453 27.39 -12.07 -2.34
C ALA A 453 26.52 -11.28 -3.34
N LEU A 454 26.88 -11.37 -4.61
CA LEU A 454 26.15 -10.77 -5.71
C LEU A 454 25.36 -11.84 -6.46
N TYR A 455 24.11 -11.53 -6.77
CA TYR A 455 23.20 -12.42 -7.47
C TYR A 455 22.54 -11.71 -8.65
N ARG A 456 22.53 -12.36 -9.81
CA ARG A 456 21.71 -11.95 -10.95
C ARG A 456 20.32 -12.52 -10.78
N ALA A 457 19.31 -11.66 -10.64
CA ALA A 457 17.93 -12.10 -10.46
C ALA A 457 17.37 -12.65 -11.79
N GLU A 458 16.71 -13.80 -11.72
CA GLU A 458 16.02 -14.42 -12.85
C GLU A 458 14.53 -14.11 -12.75
N ASP A 459 13.93 -13.70 -13.88
CA ASP A 459 12.49 -13.42 -13.99
C ASP A 459 11.97 -12.46 -12.89
N PHE A 460 12.80 -11.50 -12.48
CA PHE A 460 12.60 -10.66 -11.30
C PHE A 460 11.20 -10.03 -11.21
N TRP A 461 10.74 -9.42 -12.31
CA TRP A 461 9.46 -8.70 -12.34
C TRP A 461 8.26 -9.63 -12.16
N ASN A 462 8.25 -10.78 -12.84
CA ASN A 462 7.17 -11.76 -12.70
C ASN A 462 7.23 -12.46 -11.34
N PHE A 463 8.43 -12.74 -10.83
CA PHE A 463 8.60 -13.23 -9.46
C PHE A 463 7.98 -12.26 -8.45
N LEU A 464 8.22 -10.95 -8.55
CA LEU A 464 7.63 -9.99 -7.63
C LEU A 464 6.10 -9.90 -7.76
N ARG A 465 5.55 -9.93 -8.98
CA ARG A 465 4.09 -9.93 -9.22
C ARG A 465 3.38 -11.17 -8.70
N THR A 466 4.05 -12.32 -8.69
CA THR A 466 3.50 -13.58 -8.19
C THR A 466 3.72 -13.77 -6.69
N SER A 467 4.89 -13.37 -6.19
CA SER A 467 5.27 -13.50 -4.78
C SER A 467 4.70 -12.39 -3.90
N SER A 468 4.34 -11.24 -4.49
CA SER A 468 3.62 -10.15 -3.85
C SER A 468 2.41 -9.78 -4.70
N ARG A 469 1.21 -9.70 -4.10
CA ARG A 469 0.07 -9.14 -4.83
C ARG A 469 0.40 -7.69 -5.18
N ALA A 470 0.46 -7.38 -6.47
CA ALA A 470 0.65 -6.02 -6.96
C ALA A 470 -0.36 -5.09 -6.27
N LYS A 471 0.15 -4.01 -5.71
CA LYS A 471 -0.67 -2.94 -5.13
C LYS A 471 -0.57 -1.73 -6.04
N LYS A 472 -1.22 -0.64 -5.66
CA LYS A 472 -0.77 0.66 -6.15
C LYS A 472 -0.34 1.53 -4.98
N LEU A 473 0.28 2.65 -5.30
CA LEU A 473 0.61 3.64 -4.30
C LEU A 473 -0.68 4.06 -3.59
N GLY A 474 -0.59 4.39 -2.30
CA GLY A 474 -1.74 4.98 -1.61
C GLY A 474 -2.22 6.25 -2.33
N TYR A 475 -3.39 6.73 -1.94
CA TYR A 475 -3.93 7.97 -2.53
C TYR A 475 -3.01 9.16 -2.21
N TRP A 476 -2.89 10.07 -3.19
CA TRP A 476 -2.22 11.35 -3.00
C TRP A 476 -3.12 12.32 -2.23
N LEU A 477 -2.58 12.93 -1.19
CA LEU A 477 -3.27 13.85 -0.31
C LEU A 477 -2.79 15.27 -0.59
N ASN A 478 -3.64 16.13 -1.12
CA ASN A 478 -3.27 17.52 -1.43
C ASN A 478 -3.23 18.35 -0.15
N TYR A 479 -2.15 19.11 0.01
CA TYR A 479 -2.07 20.07 1.10
C TYR A 479 -2.86 21.34 0.76
N PRO A 480 -3.65 21.86 1.72
CA PRO A 480 -4.48 23.04 1.50
C PRO A 480 -3.69 24.35 1.39
N LYS A 481 -2.53 24.41 2.04
CA LYS A 481 -1.65 25.57 2.08
C LYS A 481 -0.37 25.28 1.30
N PRO A 482 0.25 26.30 0.67
CA PRO A 482 1.56 26.14 0.06
C PRO A 482 2.61 25.70 1.08
N TYR A 483 3.57 24.90 0.62
CA TYR A 483 4.73 24.48 1.41
C TYR A 483 5.61 25.68 1.80
N PRO A 484 6.13 25.79 3.05
CA PRO A 484 6.17 24.76 4.09
C PRO A 484 5.02 24.81 5.10
N ASP A 485 4.07 25.74 4.95
CA ASP A 485 2.97 26.00 5.90
C ASP A 485 1.82 24.97 5.79
N ARG A 486 2.18 23.73 5.46
CA ARG A 486 1.25 22.60 5.39
C ARG A 486 0.78 22.23 6.80
N GLU A 487 -0.53 22.20 7.04
CA GLU A 487 -1.07 21.66 8.30
C GLU A 487 -0.80 20.16 8.33
N TYR A 488 -0.06 19.72 9.34
CA TYR A 488 0.56 18.40 9.38
C TYR A 488 -0.39 17.28 9.83
N GLU A 489 -1.52 17.59 10.46
CA GLU A 489 -2.43 16.60 11.04
C GLU A 489 -3.35 16.00 9.97
N LEU A 490 -3.01 14.79 9.51
CA LEU A 490 -3.94 13.98 8.73
C LEU A 490 -4.96 13.33 9.67
N PRO A 491 -6.24 13.19 9.27
CA PRO A 491 -7.27 12.64 10.14
C PRO A 491 -6.93 11.21 10.57
N PRO A 492 -7.43 10.80 11.76
CA PRO A 492 -7.04 9.53 12.32
C PRO A 492 -7.48 8.35 11.47
N LEU A 493 -6.54 7.45 11.21
CA LEU A 493 -6.84 6.13 10.63
C LEU A 493 -7.30 5.22 11.77
N SER A 494 -8.42 4.51 11.57
CA SER A 494 -8.90 3.51 12.52
C SER A 494 -7.77 2.52 12.88
N GLU A 495 -7.59 2.26 14.18
CA GLU A 495 -6.61 1.31 14.73
C GLU A 495 -6.85 -0.13 14.24
N ASP A 496 -8.08 -0.43 13.80
CA ASP A 496 -8.39 -1.66 13.07
C ASP A 496 -8.02 -1.53 11.57
N VAL A 497 -6.73 -1.72 11.29
CA VAL A 497 -6.15 -1.83 9.94
C VAL A 497 -6.66 -3.07 9.17
N THR A 498 -7.46 -3.92 9.80
CA THR A 498 -7.99 -5.18 9.26
C THR A 498 -8.98 -5.00 8.10
N LEU A 499 -9.64 -3.84 7.95
CA LEU A 499 -10.51 -3.54 6.80
C LEU A 499 -9.81 -2.79 5.65
N MET A 500 -8.60 -2.26 5.87
CA MET A 500 -7.84 -1.50 4.85
C MET A 500 -7.00 -2.38 3.90
N PHE A 501 -7.28 -3.68 3.83
CA PHE A 501 -6.64 -4.59 2.85
C PHE A 501 -7.38 -4.61 1.50
N ALA A 502 -7.72 -3.45 0.94
CA ALA A 502 -8.13 -3.31 -0.44
C ALA A 502 -7.25 -2.25 -1.14
N PRO A 503 -6.31 -2.65 -2.02
CA PRO A 503 -5.54 -1.72 -2.85
C PRO A 503 -6.43 -0.87 -3.82
N PRO A 504 -5.90 0.04 -4.66
CA PRO A 504 -6.75 1.03 -5.35
C PRO A 504 -7.17 0.68 -6.80
N PHE A 505 -8.15 1.45 -7.25
CA PHE A 505 -8.80 1.58 -8.58
C PHE A 505 -7.85 2.04 -9.71
N VAL A 506 -8.03 1.63 -10.99
CA VAL A 506 -7.40 2.27 -12.18
C VAL A 506 -8.33 2.21 -13.40
N GLU A 507 -8.31 3.35 -14.09
CA GLU A 507 -8.65 3.75 -15.47
C GLU A 507 -10.07 3.55 -16.01
N SER A 508 -10.72 4.71 -16.17
CA SER A 508 -11.59 5.04 -17.28
C SER A 508 -10.89 4.77 -18.62
N GLN A 509 -11.55 4.03 -19.50
CA GLN A 509 -11.13 3.92 -20.89
C GLN A 509 -11.28 5.29 -21.60
N PRO A 510 -10.35 5.64 -22.50
CA PRO A 510 -10.48 6.81 -23.36
C PRO A 510 -11.50 6.53 -24.48
N THR A 511 -12.63 7.23 -24.48
CA THR A 511 -13.46 7.33 -25.69
C THR A 511 -12.75 8.28 -26.66
N ILE A 512 -12.17 7.71 -27.71
CA ILE A 512 -11.67 8.47 -28.86
C ILE A 512 -12.89 8.99 -29.62
N SER A 513 -13.08 10.31 -29.63
CA SER A 513 -13.90 11.00 -30.63
C SER A 513 -13.07 12.10 -31.29
N PRO A 514 -13.20 12.34 -32.61
CA PRO A 514 -12.27 13.18 -33.36
C PRO A 514 -12.46 14.66 -33.04
N VAL A 515 -11.35 15.33 -32.75
CA VAL A 515 -11.27 16.79 -32.58
C VAL A 515 -11.50 17.48 -33.91
N ALA A 516 -12.58 18.26 -34.04
CA ALA A 516 -12.67 19.34 -35.01
C ALA A 516 -11.90 20.55 -34.48
N LYS A 517 -10.83 20.95 -35.18
CA LYS A 517 -10.03 22.14 -34.89
C LYS A 517 -10.84 23.43 -35.18
N PRO A 518 -10.82 24.43 -34.28
CA PRO A 518 -11.01 25.82 -34.69
C PRO A 518 -9.66 26.47 -34.99
N GLN A 519 -9.53 27.05 -36.19
CA GLN A 519 -8.42 27.91 -36.59
C GLN A 519 -8.48 29.30 -35.90
N PRO A 520 -7.34 30.01 -35.81
CA PRO A 520 -7.24 31.26 -35.08
C PRO A 520 -7.57 32.48 -35.96
N THR A 521 -8.35 33.42 -35.43
CA THR A 521 -8.40 34.79 -35.95
C THR A 521 -8.16 35.81 -34.83
N ARG A 522 -7.10 36.59 -35.06
CA ARG A 522 -6.68 37.78 -34.30
C ARG A 522 -7.73 38.90 -34.44
N SER A 523 -8.07 39.57 -33.35
CA SER A 523 -7.95 41.03 -33.26
C SER A 523 -7.99 41.50 -31.81
N VAL A 524 -6.95 42.25 -31.44
CA VAL A 524 -6.77 42.95 -30.18
C VAL A 524 -7.73 44.15 -30.12
N LYS A 525 -8.47 44.30 -29.02
CA LYS A 525 -8.85 45.62 -28.48
C LYS A 525 -8.74 45.60 -26.95
N THR A 526 -7.84 46.45 -26.48
CA THR A 526 -7.60 46.86 -25.09
C THR A 526 -8.78 47.69 -24.54
N GLY A 527 -9.21 47.38 -23.32
CA GLY A 527 -10.18 48.15 -22.51
C GLY A 527 -10.21 47.58 -21.08
N PRO A 528 -10.43 48.40 -20.04
CA PRO A 528 -9.81 48.23 -18.72
C PRO A 528 -10.48 47.16 -17.84
N ALA A 529 -9.68 46.65 -16.90
CA ALA A 529 -10.07 45.72 -15.88
C ALA A 529 -11.21 46.26 -15.01
N GLU A 530 -12.36 45.61 -15.08
CA GLU A 530 -13.31 45.57 -13.96
C GLU A 530 -13.13 44.23 -13.26
N ALA A 531 -12.57 44.31 -12.05
CA ALA A 531 -12.63 43.25 -11.08
C ALA A 531 -14.11 43.11 -10.66
N SER A 532 -14.81 42.13 -11.23
CA SER A 532 -16.00 41.59 -10.60
C SER A 532 -15.56 40.58 -9.55
N GLU A 533 -15.41 41.06 -8.32
CA GLU A 533 -15.61 40.22 -7.14
C GLU A 533 -17.03 39.64 -7.23
N THR A 534 -17.18 38.46 -7.83
CA THR A 534 -18.39 37.65 -7.65
C THR A 534 -18.51 37.39 -6.15
N GLN A 535 -19.46 38.06 -5.52
CA GLN A 535 -19.90 37.78 -4.15
C GLN A 535 -20.04 36.26 -4.01
N ALA A 536 -19.29 35.68 -3.07
CA ALA A 536 -19.43 34.28 -2.73
C ALA A 536 -20.90 34.04 -2.32
N THR A 537 -21.62 33.25 -3.10
CA THR A 537 -22.96 32.82 -2.73
C THR A 537 -22.83 31.85 -1.55
N ASP A 538 -23.37 32.25 -0.39
CA ASP A 538 -23.55 31.36 0.76
C ASP A 538 -24.58 30.29 0.37
N GLY A 539 -24.11 29.08 0.05
CA GLY A 539 -24.96 28.04 -0.54
C GLY A 539 -24.23 26.85 -1.14
N VAL A 540 -25.01 25.84 -1.54
CA VAL A 540 -24.57 24.75 -2.41
C VAL A 540 -24.94 25.09 -3.84
N GLU A 541 -23.95 25.13 -4.74
CA GLU A 541 -24.17 25.34 -6.17
C GLU A 541 -23.64 24.11 -6.91
N ILE A 542 -24.49 23.49 -7.73
CA ILE A 542 -24.07 22.45 -8.67
C ILE A 542 -24.36 22.94 -10.08
N ALA A 543 -23.33 22.98 -10.92
CA ALA A 543 -23.47 23.32 -12.33
C ALA A 543 -22.49 22.49 -13.16
N GLU A 544 -22.97 21.90 -14.25
CA GLU A 544 -22.14 21.12 -15.19
C GLU A 544 -21.30 20.01 -14.51
N GLY A 545 -21.84 19.35 -13.49
CA GLY A 545 -21.12 18.32 -12.72
C GLY A 545 -20.02 18.84 -11.78
N ARG A 546 -20.01 20.14 -11.48
CA ARG A 546 -19.10 20.75 -10.49
C ARG A 546 -19.87 21.13 -9.24
N LEU A 547 -19.39 20.68 -8.09
CA LEU A 547 -19.92 21.06 -6.78
C LEU A 547 -19.16 22.28 -6.25
N LYS A 548 -19.89 23.32 -5.84
CA LYS A 548 -19.38 24.39 -4.99
C LYS A 548 -20.17 24.41 -3.68
N ILE A 549 -19.47 24.63 -2.58
CA ILE A 549 -20.07 24.84 -1.27
C ILE A 549 -19.47 26.11 -0.69
N ASN A 550 -20.33 27.07 -0.30
CA ASN A 550 -19.95 28.39 0.22
C ASN A 550 -18.90 29.08 -0.67
N GLY A 551 -19.16 29.13 -1.97
CA GLY A 551 -18.29 29.74 -2.99
C GLY A 551 -17.01 28.97 -3.33
N ARG A 552 -16.67 27.86 -2.65
CA ARG A 552 -15.48 27.06 -2.95
C ARG A 552 -15.80 25.89 -3.87
N GLN A 553 -15.11 25.85 -5.01
CA GLN A 553 -15.20 24.72 -5.94
C GLN A 553 -14.51 23.47 -5.35
N MET A 554 -15.24 22.36 -5.37
CA MET A 554 -14.78 21.04 -4.95
C MET A 554 -14.17 20.30 -6.14
N SER A 555 -13.02 19.66 -5.93
CA SER A 555 -12.40 18.72 -6.89
C SER A 555 -12.58 17.29 -6.40
N MET A 556 -12.64 16.35 -7.36
CA MET A 556 -12.85 14.93 -7.06
C MET A 556 -11.56 14.11 -7.02
N PRO A 557 -11.44 13.13 -6.10
CA PRO A 557 -12.40 12.80 -5.03
C PRO A 557 -12.47 13.88 -3.93
N LEU A 558 -13.65 14.04 -3.32
CA LEU A 558 -13.83 14.99 -2.22
C LEU A 558 -12.84 14.73 -1.09
N SER A 559 -12.01 15.73 -0.78
CA SER A 559 -11.02 15.64 0.28
C SER A 559 -11.58 16.11 1.61
N TYR A 560 -11.29 15.36 2.67
CA TYR A 560 -11.46 15.77 4.07
C TYR A 560 -10.96 17.21 4.32
N THR A 561 -9.78 17.54 3.80
CA THR A 561 -9.13 18.84 4.06
C THR A 561 -9.94 20.01 3.52
N VAL A 562 -10.64 19.83 2.40
CA VAL A 562 -11.48 20.88 1.83
C VAL A 562 -12.74 21.09 2.66
N MET A 563 -13.31 20.02 3.22
CA MET A 563 -14.46 20.11 4.13
C MET A 563 -14.10 20.88 5.42
N VAL A 564 -12.94 20.60 6.01
CA VAL A 564 -12.45 21.32 7.20
C VAL A 564 -12.21 22.80 6.91
N GLN A 565 -11.73 23.15 5.72
CA GLN A 565 -11.58 24.56 5.36
C GLN A 565 -12.91 25.32 5.23
N ILE A 566 -13.98 24.63 4.82
CA ILE A 566 -15.30 25.23 4.60
C ILE A 566 -16.06 25.34 5.91
N PHE A 567 -16.05 24.28 6.72
CA PHE A 567 -16.90 24.16 7.90
C PHE A 567 -16.14 24.23 9.23
N GLY A 568 -14.81 24.34 9.20
CA GLY A 568 -13.97 24.32 10.39
C GLY A 568 -13.69 22.92 10.91
N LYS A 569 -13.32 22.81 12.18
CA LYS A 569 -12.97 21.54 12.82
C LYS A 569 -14.22 20.69 13.09
N GLU A 570 -14.15 19.42 12.74
CA GLU A 570 -15.25 18.47 12.87
C GLU A 570 -15.19 17.66 14.18
N ARG A 571 -16.35 17.12 14.58
CA ARG A 571 -16.48 16.04 15.55
C ARG A 571 -16.49 14.71 14.81
N ILE A 572 -15.67 13.76 15.25
CA ILE A 572 -15.62 12.41 14.66
C ILE A 572 -16.57 11.51 15.44
N VAL A 573 -17.43 10.79 14.72
CA VAL A 573 -18.37 9.84 15.32
C VAL A 573 -18.22 8.49 14.63
N ILE A 574 -17.96 7.46 15.41
CA ILE A 574 -17.93 6.08 14.91
C ILE A 574 -19.24 5.41 15.30
N THR A 575 -19.99 4.94 14.32
CA THR A 575 -21.20 4.14 14.54
C THR A 575 -20.99 2.71 14.07
N HIS A 576 -21.84 1.82 14.55
CA HIS A 576 -21.90 0.43 14.10
C HIS A 576 -23.35 -0.06 14.26
N LYS A 577 -23.73 -1.04 13.46
CA LYS A 577 -24.98 -1.80 13.64
C LYS A 577 -24.72 -3.04 14.48
N THR A 578 -25.77 -3.59 15.08
CA THR A 578 -25.69 -4.83 15.87
C THR A 578 -26.71 -5.84 15.38
N MET A 579 -26.35 -7.12 15.43
CA MET A 579 -27.22 -8.26 15.10
C MET A 579 -26.90 -9.40 16.06
N GLN A 580 -27.86 -10.27 16.36
CA GLN A 580 -27.64 -11.48 17.15
C GLN A 580 -27.21 -12.64 16.25
N ASP A 581 -26.20 -13.41 16.67
CA ASP A 581 -25.87 -14.68 16.04
C ASP A 581 -26.76 -15.83 16.54
N ASP A 582 -26.65 -17.01 15.92
CA ASP A 582 -27.41 -18.22 16.30
C ASP A 582 -27.14 -18.69 17.75
N ARG A 583 -26.13 -18.13 18.43
CA ARG A 583 -25.78 -18.42 19.83
C ARG A 583 -26.21 -17.29 20.77
N GLY A 584 -26.98 -16.31 20.28
CA GLY A 584 -27.42 -15.15 21.05
C GLY A 584 -26.31 -14.16 21.39
N ARG A 585 -25.19 -14.18 20.65
CA ARG A 585 -24.10 -13.21 20.81
C ARG A 585 -24.33 -12.01 19.90
N THR A 586 -24.21 -10.83 20.47
CA THR A 586 -24.25 -9.57 19.73
C THR A 586 -23.01 -9.42 18.84
N ILE A 587 -23.20 -9.43 17.53
CA ILE A 587 -22.19 -9.10 16.52
C ILE A 587 -22.33 -7.63 16.15
N GLN A 588 -21.23 -6.88 16.22
CA GLN A 588 -21.14 -5.55 15.64
C GLN A 588 -20.73 -5.65 14.16
N TYR A 589 -21.45 -4.95 13.29
CA TYR A 589 -21.16 -4.91 11.85
C TYR A 589 -21.39 -3.50 11.30
N ASP A 590 -20.98 -3.26 10.05
CA ASP A 590 -21.12 -1.96 9.39
C ASP A 590 -20.57 -0.78 10.22
N ARG A 591 -19.33 -0.94 10.68
CA ARG A 591 -18.64 0.12 11.41
C ARG A 591 -18.33 1.27 10.46
N ARG A 592 -18.84 2.46 10.77
CA ARG A 592 -18.71 3.67 9.93
C ARG A 592 -18.05 4.80 10.70
N SER A 593 -17.25 5.60 9.99
CA SER A 593 -16.67 6.83 10.52
C SER A 593 -17.31 8.04 9.85
N PHE A 594 -17.97 8.85 10.66
CA PHE A 594 -18.60 10.10 10.26
C PHE A 594 -17.80 11.30 10.75
N LEU A 595 -17.90 12.37 9.98
CA LEU A 595 -17.43 13.71 10.29
C LEU A 595 -18.64 14.60 10.46
N VAL A 596 -18.77 15.23 11.61
CA VAL A 596 -19.95 16.03 11.95
C VAL A 596 -19.52 17.46 12.25
N TRP A 597 -20.07 18.41 11.51
CA TRP A 597 -19.97 19.83 11.77
C TRP A 597 -21.30 20.29 12.36
N ASP A 598 -21.32 20.27 13.70
CA ASP A 598 -22.53 20.46 14.50
C ASP A 598 -23.24 21.79 14.17
N ASP A 599 -22.51 22.92 14.21
CA ASP A 599 -23.09 24.24 13.92
C ASP A 599 -23.46 24.44 12.44
N ALA A 600 -22.76 23.77 11.53
CA ALA A 600 -23.02 23.88 10.09
C ALA A 600 -24.21 23.04 9.62
N GLY A 601 -24.71 22.11 10.45
CA GLY A 601 -25.74 21.17 10.03
C GLY A 601 -25.27 20.17 8.97
N VAL A 602 -23.96 19.82 8.96
CA VAL A 602 -23.34 18.96 7.95
C VAL A 602 -22.76 17.71 8.57
N THR A 603 -23.04 16.55 7.98
CA THR A 603 -22.38 15.28 8.29
C THR A 603 -21.77 14.70 7.01
N ALA A 604 -20.58 14.13 7.07
CA ALA A 604 -19.96 13.47 5.93
C ALA A 604 -19.48 12.07 6.31
N VAL A 605 -19.66 11.10 5.41
CA VAL A 605 -19.17 9.73 5.61
C VAL A 605 -17.82 9.56 4.92
N ARG A 606 -16.82 9.11 5.69
CA ARG A 606 -15.50 8.79 5.14
C ARG A 606 -15.58 7.56 4.24
N ASN A 607 -14.78 7.54 3.19
CA ASN A 607 -14.67 6.38 2.33
C ASN A 607 -13.92 5.24 3.04
N GLU A 608 -14.48 4.04 3.01
CA GLU A 608 -13.92 2.85 3.69
C GLU A 608 -12.61 2.35 3.06
N GLU A 609 -12.39 2.61 1.77
CA GLU A 609 -11.13 2.30 1.06
C GLU A 609 -10.11 3.44 1.23
N ASN A 610 -10.59 4.68 1.44
CA ASN A 610 -9.77 5.86 1.68
C ASN A 610 -10.41 6.80 2.71
N ALA A 611 -10.03 6.69 3.98
CA ALA A 611 -10.59 7.53 5.04
C ALA A 611 -10.41 9.05 4.84
N TYR A 612 -9.55 9.47 3.89
CA TYR A 612 -9.33 10.88 3.53
C TYR A 612 -10.28 11.39 2.45
N ASN A 613 -10.98 10.48 1.75
CA ASN A 613 -12.03 10.84 0.79
C ASN A 613 -13.40 10.79 1.47
N ILE A 614 -14.33 11.60 0.97
CA ILE A 614 -15.73 11.57 1.38
C ILE A 614 -16.55 10.78 0.36
N SER A 615 -17.36 9.83 0.83
CA SER A 615 -18.26 9.06 -0.05
C SER A 615 -19.60 9.77 -0.26
N ALA A 616 -20.13 10.41 0.79
CA ALA A 616 -21.38 11.15 0.75
C ALA A 616 -21.38 12.29 1.78
N ILE A 617 -22.12 13.35 1.48
CA ILE A 617 -22.39 14.47 2.38
C ILE A 617 -23.88 14.48 2.70
N TYR A 618 -24.21 14.57 3.99
CA TYR A 618 -25.55 14.70 4.53
C TYR A 618 -25.74 16.12 5.06
N LEU A 619 -26.72 16.84 4.53
CA LEU A 619 -27.10 18.17 4.97
C LEU A 619 -28.40 18.06 5.78
N GLN A 620 -28.38 18.46 7.05
CA GLN A 620 -29.57 18.45 7.90
C GLN A 620 -30.49 19.59 7.47
N VAL A 621 -31.72 19.30 7.03
CA VAL A 621 -32.63 20.35 6.49
C VAL A 621 -33.88 20.58 7.33
N LYS A 622 -34.16 19.71 8.31
CA LYS A 622 -35.27 19.84 9.27
C LYS A 622 -34.79 19.50 10.68
N GLU A 623 -35.44 20.03 11.73
CA GLU A 623 -35.21 19.54 13.09
C GLU A 623 -35.72 18.10 13.21
N ASN A 624 -34.83 17.15 13.50
CA ASN A 624 -35.24 15.76 13.68
C ASN A 624 -35.67 15.54 15.14
N LYS A 625 -36.89 15.01 15.33
CA LYS A 625 -37.38 14.57 16.65
C LYS A 625 -37.10 13.09 16.95
N GLU A 626 -36.70 12.30 15.95
CA GLU A 626 -36.33 10.89 16.09
C GLU A 626 -35.03 10.58 15.36
N GLN A 627 -34.19 9.72 15.94
CA GLN A 627 -32.92 9.27 15.34
C GLN A 627 -33.20 8.36 14.14
N VAL A 628 -32.90 8.83 12.93
CA VAL A 628 -32.77 7.95 11.77
C VAL A 628 -31.57 7.03 12.01
N SER A 629 -31.82 5.74 12.14
CA SER A 629 -30.82 4.78 12.61
C SER A 629 -29.58 4.78 11.70
N ALA A 630 -28.42 5.12 12.29
CA ALA A 630 -27.05 5.00 11.79
C ALA A 630 -26.31 6.25 11.27
N ILE A 631 -26.98 7.40 11.02
CA ILE A 631 -26.29 8.67 10.69
C ILE A 631 -26.32 9.61 11.91
N PRO A 632 -25.16 10.07 12.40
CA PRO A 632 -25.12 11.07 13.47
C PRO A 632 -25.77 12.38 13.02
N ALA A 633 -26.74 12.87 13.78
CA ALA A 633 -27.35 14.17 13.53
C ALA A 633 -26.46 15.30 14.09
N PRO A 634 -26.18 16.35 13.30
CA PRO A 634 -25.58 17.59 13.81
C PRO A 634 -26.59 18.37 14.67
N THR A 635 -26.13 19.28 15.53
CA THR A 635 -27.01 20.11 16.37
C THR A 635 -27.71 21.23 15.60
N GLY A 636 -27.11 21.73 14.52
CA GLY A 636 -27.64 22.78 13.66
C GLY A 636 -28.37 22.26 12.42
N ILE A 637 -29.06 23.18 11.73
CA ILE A 637 -29.72 22.93 10.43
C ILE A 637 -28.94 23.68 9.36
N TYR A 638 -28.77 23.05 8.20
CA TYR A 638 -28.19 23.67 7.02
C TYR A 638 -29.12 24.77 6.47
N GLY A 639 -28.72 26.03 6.69
CA GLY A 639 -29.54 27.21 6.41
C GLY A 639 -29.46 27.72 4.97
N SER A 640 -28.39 27.44 4.24
CA SER A 640 -28.05 28.12 2.97
C SER A 640 -28.84 27.63 1.74
N GLU A 641 -28.91 28.45 0.69
CA GLU A 641 -29.62 28.11 -0.54
C GLU A 641 -28.94 26.98 -1.33
N ILE A 642 -29.74 26.23 -2.11
CA ILE A 642 -29.25 25.16 -2.98
C ILE A 642 -29.67 25.50 -4.41
N ILE A 643 -28.69 25.60 -5.30
CA ILE A 643 -28.86 25.94 -6.71
C ILE A 643 -28.33 24.77 -7.54
N VAL A 644 -29.14 24.24 -8.45
CA VAL A 644 -28.76 23.15 -9.37
C VAL A 644 -29.01 23.60 -10.80
N ASP A 645 -27.96 23.63 -11.62
CA ASP A 645 -27.93 24.11 -13.00
C ASP A 645 -28.68 25.45 -13.18
N GLY A 646 -28.44 26.38 -12.25
CA GLY A 646 -29.05 27.72 -12.25
C GLY A 646 -30.47 27.79 -11.67
N ASN A 647 -31.08 26.66 -11.28
CA ASN A 647 -32.41 26.63 -10.68
C ASN A 647 -32.32 26.49 -9.15
N LYS A 648 -33.04 27.36 -8.42
CA LYS A 648 -33.18 27.23 -6.97
C LYS A 648 -34.01 25.98 -6.66
N TRP A 649 -33.46 25.08 -5.87
CA TRP A 649 -34.11 23.81 -5.57
C TRP A 649 -34.95 23.91 -4.28
N ASP A 650 -36.22 23.51 -4.36
CA ASP A 650 -37.16 23.55 -3.23
C ASP A 650 -37.01 22.31 -2.34
N ARG A 651 -36.75 22.55 -1.06
CA ARG A 651 -36.51 21.56 0.02
C ARG A 651 -37.72 20.65 0.31
N THR A 652 -38.84 20.85 -0.37
CA THR A 652 -40.09 20.08 -0.21
C THR A 652 -40.33 19.04 -1.31
N SER A 653 -39.47 18.96 -2.33
CA SER A 653 -39.63 18.00 -3.42
C SER A 653 -38.99 16.64 -3.10
N ASP A 654 -39.75 15.54 -3.24
CA ASP A 654 -39.25 14.15 -3.18
C ASP A 654 -38.45 13.76 -4.44
N MET A 655 -37.81 14.74 -5.08
CA MET A 655 -37.21 14.61 -6.41
C MET A 655 -35.69 14.42 -6.29
N THR A 656 -35.16 13.37 -6.92
CA THR A 656 -33.71 13.25 -7.12
C THR A 656 -33.29 14.14 -8.29
N VAL A 657 -32.26 14.97 -8.11
CA VAL A 657 -31.73 15.85 -9.16
C VAL A 657 -30.28 15.50 -9.47
N CYS A 658 -29.93 15.51 -10.76
CA CYS A 658 -28.61 15.18 -11.25
C CYS A 658 -28.01 16.35 -12.05
N SER A 659 -26.70 16.57 -11.90
CA SER A 659 -25.91 17.40 -12.81
C SER A 659 -24.56 16.72 -13.01
N GLY A 660 -24.25 16.28 -14.23
CA GLY A 660 -23.08 15.44 -14.50
C GLY A 660 -23.07 14.13 -13.70
N GLU A 661 -21.97 13.87 -12.98
CA GLU A 661 -21.82 12.75 -12.05
C GLU A 661 -22.16 13.14 -10.59
N LEU A 662 -22.98 14.16 -10.36
CA LEU A 662 -23.45 14.53 -9.01
C LEU A 662 -24.93 14.22 -8.88
N GLU A 663 -25.28 13.59 -7.76
CA GLU A 663 -26.65 13.22 -7.42
C GLU A 663 -27.03 13.82 -6.07
N ILE A 664 -28.16 14.50 -6.04
CA ILE A 664 -28.79 15.04 -4.85
C ILE A 664 -30.12 14.32 -4.66
N ALA A 665 -30.29 13.72 -3.49
CA ALA A 665 -31.56 13.10 -3.09
C ALA A 665 -32.04 13.65 -1.74
N SER A 666 -33.34 13.90 -1.62
CA SER A 666 -34.01 14.12 -0.33
C SER A 666 -34.44 12.79 0.27
N SER A 667 -34.22 12.62 1.57
CA SER A 667 -34.81 11.49 2.29
C SER A 667 -36.23 11.86 2.74
N ALA A 668 -37.24 11.17 2.19
CA ALA A 668 -38.66 11.36 2.55
C ALA A 668 -38.94 11.13 4.04
N SER A 669 -38.15 10.28 4.70
CA SER A 669 -38.27 9.92 6.13
C SER A 669 -37.19 10.48 7.04
N GLY A 670 -36.09 11.00 6.48
CA GLY A 670 -34.85 11.23 7.23
C GLY A 670 -34.57 12.66 7.71
N GLY A 671 -35.24 13.67 7.14
CA GLY A 671 -35.00 15.08 7.50
C GLY A 671 -33.65 15.65 7.04
N TYR A 672 -32.90 14.92 6.21
CA TYR A 672 -31.63 15.33 5.61
C TYR A 672 -31.66 15.21 4.08
N MET A 673 -30.75 15.93 3.42
CA MET A 673 -30.40 15.73 2.00
C MET A 673 -29.07 14.99 1.89
N GLU A 674 -28.98 14.10 0.92
CA GLU A 674 -27.76 13.38 0.57
C GLU A 674 -27.20 13.93 -0.74
N ILE A 675 -25.93 14.37 -0.71
CA ILE A 675 -25.13 14.67 -1.89
C ILE A 675 -24.14 13.53 -2.07
N THR A 676 -24.28 12.82 -3.20
CA THR A 676 -23.38 11.75 -3.60
C THR A 676 -22.80 12.06 -4.98
N PHE A 677 -21.60 11.53 -5.26
CA PHE A 677 -21.07 11.56 -6.61
C PHE A 677 -21.54 10.27 -7.29
N ALA A 678 -22.34 10.43 -8.34
CA ALA A 678 -22.99 9.44 -9.17
C ALA A 678 -22.00 8.48 -9.83
N GLY A 679 -21.47 7.57 -9.02
CA GLY A 679 -21.13 6.22 -9.43
C GLY A 679 -22.32 5.26 -9.29
N SER A 680 -23.48 5.73 -8.80
CA SER A 680 -24.66 4.90 -8.66
C SER A 680 -25.10 4.41 -10.04
N ARG A 681 -25.08 3.10 -10.21
CA ARG A 681 -25.50 2.39 -11.42
C ARG A 681 -27.02 2.26 -11.47
N ASP A 682 -27.68 2.35 -10.32
CA ASP A 682 -29.13 2.34 -10.17
C ASP A 682 -29.59 3.56 -9.37
N ARG A 683 -30.61 4.26 -9.87
CA ARG A 683 -31.06 5.56 -9.35
C ARG A 683 -32.48 5.51 -8.78
N ARG A 684 -32.96 4.31 -8.46
CA ARG A 684 -34.31 4.14 -7.89
C ARG A 684 -34.37 4.49 -6.41
N ASP A 685 -33.25 4.38 -5.71
CA ASP A 685 -33.13 4.65 -4.29
C ASP A 685 -31.83 5.42 -3.97
N THR A 686 -31.73 5.94 -2.75
CA THR A 686 -30.58 6.71 -2.28
C THR A 686 -29.33 5.85 -2.07
N TRP A 687 -28.15 6.46 -2.11
CA TRP A 687 -26.89 5.75 -1.85
C TRP A 687 -26.89 5.12 -0.46
N GLN A 688 -27.41 5.85 0.53
CA GLN A 688 -27.55 5.36 1.90
C GLN A 688 -28.45 4.13 1.99
N HIS A 689 -29.56 4.09 1.24
CA HIS A 689 -30.48 2.96 1.21
C HIS A 689 -29.80 1.69 0.71
N TYR A 690 -29.14 1.75 -0.46
CA TYR A 690 -28.42 0.61 -0.99
C TYR A 690 -27.26 0.17 -0.08
N ARG A 691 -26.58 1.11 0.61
CA ARG A 691 -25.53 0.77 1.57
C ARG A 691 -26.09 -0.03 2.74
N ASP A 692 -27.25 0.36 3.27
CA ASP A 692 -27.90 -0.38 4.36
C ASP A 692 -28.29 -1.79 3.92
N ILE A 693 -28.94 -1.93 2.76
CA ILE A 693 -29.28 -3.24 2.18
C ILE A 693 -28.03 -4.10 2.00
N MET A 694 -26.96 -3.53 1.45
CA MET A 694 -25.71 -4.26 1.20
C MET A 694 -25.11 -4.78 2.50
N ALA A 695 -24.97 -3.92 3.51
CA ALA A 695 -24.30 -4.26 4.76
C ALA A 695 -25.08 -5.30 5.57
N GLU A 696 -26.41 -5.15 5.64
CA GLU A 696 -27.31 -6.08 6.33
C GLU A 696 -27.31 -7.46 5.66
N ASN A 697 -27.49 -7.52 4.34
CA ASN A 697 -27.48 -8.79 3.62
C ASN A 697 -26.09 -9.43 3.63
N MET A 698 -25.01 -8.66 3.54
CA MET A 698 -23.66 -9.22 3.63
C MET A 698 -23.42 -9.87 4.99
N GLN A 699 -23.85 -9.23 6.08
CA GLN A 699 -23.70 -9.77 7.43
C GLN A 699 -24.60 -11.00 7.65
N ALA A 700 -25.85 -10.97 7.19
CA ALA A 700 -26.75 -12.12 7.23
C ALA A 700 -26.17 -13.33 6.46
N ALA A 701 -25.60 -13.09 5.27
CA ALA A 701 -24.94 -14.12 4.48
C ALA A 701 -23.72 -14.73 5.20
N LEU A 702 -22.94 -13.95 5.95
CA LEU A 702 -21.83 -14.48 6.75
C LEU A 702 -22.30 -15.40 7.88
N VAL A 703 -23.41 -15.05 8.55
CA VAL A 703 -24.01 -15.90 9.58
C VAL A 703 -24.53 -17.20 8.97
N GLU A 704 -25.30 -17.13 7.88
CA GLU A 704 -25.80 -18.32 7.20
C GLU A 704 -24.66 -19.19 6.65
N ARG A 705 -23.57 -18.60 6.14
CA ARG A 705 -22.38 -19.36 5.72
C ARG A 705 -21.81 -20.20 6.86
N ASP A 706 -21.65 -19.59 8.03
CA ASP A 706 -21.05 -20.27 9.18
C ASP A 706 -22.00 -21.36 9.70
N ARG A 707 -23.32 -21.13 9.63
CA ARG A 707 -24.38 -22.11 9.92
C ARG A 707 -24.36 -23.30 8.96
N VAL A 708 -24.34 -23.04 7.64
CA VAL A 708 -24.22 -24.06 6.59
C VAL A 708 -22.94 -24.89 6.77
N ARG A 709 -21.79 -24.25 7.04
CA ARG A 709 -20.52 -24.95 7.28
C ARG A 709 -20.57 -25.86 8.50
N LEU A 710 -21.25 -25.44 9.57
CA LEU A 710 -21.41 -26.25 10.77
C LEU A 710 -22.33 -27.45 10.50
N MET A 711 -23.49 -27.22 9.90
CA MET A 711 -24.46 -28.26 9.56
C MET A 711 -23.90 -29.27 8.55
N ALA A 712 -23.22 -28.82 7.49
CA ALA A 712 -22.62 -29.70 6.49
C ALA A 712 -21.50 -30.59 7.08
N ARG A 713 -20.72 -30.09 8.03
CA ARG A 713 -19.72 -30.91 8.76
C ARG A 713 -20.39 -32.01 9.59
N ASN A 714 -21.48 -31.67 10.28
CA ASN A 714 -22.22 -32.65 11.08
C ASN A 714 -22.91 -33.70 10.18
N HIS A 715 -23.37 -33.30 9.01
CA HIS A 715 -23.97 -34.20 8.01
C HIS A 715 -22.96 -35.22 7.46
N LEU A 716 -21.71 -34.81 7.20
CA LEU A 716 -20.63 -35.70 6.74
C LEU A 716 -20.09 -36.63 7.85
N ALA A 717 -20.28 -36.28 9.12
CA ALA A 717 -19.73 -37.01 10.27
C ALA A 717 -20.61 -38.18 10.77
N GLY A 718 -21.72 -38.49 10.09
CA GLY A 718 -22.50 -39.71 10.35
C GLY A 718 -23.10 -39.83 11.75
N LYS A 719 -23.52 -38.73 12.39
CA LYS A 719 -24.35 -38.79 13.61
C LYS A 719 -25.83 -38.55 13.27
N PRO A 720 -26.61 -39.59 12.93
CA PRO A 720 -28.05 -39.51 13.05
C PRO A 720 -28.39 -39.67 14.54
N SER A 721 -29.06 -38.69 15.15
CA SER A 721 -29.94 -39.00 16.28
C SER A 721 -31.33 -39.27 15.71
N ASP A 722 -32.04 -40.25 16.26
CA ASP A 722 -33.29 -40.83 15.74
C ASP A 722 -34.50 -39.87 15.64
N ASP A 723 -34.30 -38.54 15.75
CA ASP A 723 -35.36 -37.53 15.86
C ASP A 723 -35.38 -36.44 14.77
N GLN A 724 -34.60 -36.48 13.67
CA GLN A 724 -34.55 -35.33 12.74
C GLN A 724 -34.62 -35.60 11.22
N PRO A 725 -35.83 -35.77 10.65
CA PRO A 725 -36.14 -35.38 9.28
C PRO A 725 -35.94 -33.87 9.01
N ASP A 726 -35.92 -33.04 10.07
CA ASP A 726 -35.85 -31.58 10.01
C ASP A 726 -34.45 -31.01 9.67
N SER A 727 -33.38 -31.81 9.81
CA SER A 727 -31.99 -31.31 9.68
C SER A 727 -31.54 -31.05 8.23
N ALA A 728 -31.92 -31.92 7.29
CA ALA A 728 -31.62 -31.76 5.87
C ALA A 728 -32.44 -30.63 5.23
N THR A 729 -33.72 -30.54 5.61
CA THR A 729 -34.62 -29.44 5.20
C THR A 729 -34.11 -28.10 5.74
N SER A 730 -33.64 -28.05 6.99
CA SER A 730 -33.02 -26.86 7.58
C SER A 730 -31.72 -26.47 6.88
N LEU A 731 -30.88 -27.43 6.49
CA LEU A 731 -29.64 -27.16 5.74
C LEU A 731 -29.94 -26.57 4.36
N ALA A 732 -30.93 -27.13 3.64
CA ALA A 732 -31.38 -26.62 2.35
C ALA A 732 -31.86 -25.17 2.46
N GLN A 733 -32.73 -24.87 3.44
CA GLN A 733 -33.25 -23.52 3.71
C GLN A 733 -32.15 -22.52 4.06
N SER A 734 -31.15 -22.94 4.85
CA SER A 734 -29.99 -22.10 5.14
C SER A 734 -29.11 -21.85 3.93
N CYS A 735 -28.94 -22.82 3.02
CA CYS A 735 -28.22 -22.61 1.77
C CYS A 735 -28.96 -21.63 0.84
N GLU A 736 -30.28 -21.71 0.77
CA GLU A 736 -31.13 -20.77 0.01
C GLU A 736 -31.06 -19.35 0.57
N SER A 737 -31.15 -19.21 1.91
CA SER A 737 -30.97 -17.93 2.59
C SER A 737 -29.57 -17.36 2.37
N PHE A 738 -28.53 -18.20 2.47
CA PHE A 738 -27.14 -17.80 2.22
C PHE A 738 -26.95 -17.23 0.81
N LEU A 739 -27.50 -17.90 -0.21
CA LEU A 739 -27.43 -17.45 -1.60
C LEU A 739 -28.23 -16.15 -1.80
N THR A 740 -29.46 -16.09 -1.27
CA THR A 740 -30.34 -14.92 -1.40
C THR A 740 -29.70 -13.67 -0.81
N HIS A 741 -29.19 -13.76 0.42
CA HIS A 741 -28.49 -12.65 1.06
C HIS A 741 -27.21 -12.26 0.29
N SER A 742 -26.45 -13.23 -0.22
CA SER A 742 -25.25 -12.93 -1.01
C SER A 742 -25.57 -12.19 -2.32
N VAL A 743 -26.66 -12.58 -3.01
CA VAL A 743 -27.14 -11.93 -4.23
C VAL A 743 -27.66 -10.52 -3.94
N ASN A 744 -28.46 -10.34 -2.89
CA ASN A 744 -28.97 -9.03 -2.50
C ASN A 744 -27.84 -8.06 -2.12
N ALA A 745 -26.82 -8.55 -1.40
CA ALA A 745 -25.65 -7.75 -1.05
C ALA A 745 -24.87 -7.32 -2.30
N LEU A 746 -24.70 -8.23 -3.26
CA LEU A 746 -24.04 -7.94 -4.53
C LEU A 746 -24.83 -6.93 -5.36
N HIS A 747 -26.14 -7.12 -5.49
CA HIS A 747 -27.01 -6.21 -6.22
C HIS A 747 -26.94 -4.80 -5.63
N ALA A 748 -27.18 -4.65 -4.32
CA ALA A 748 -27.14 -3.35 -3.66
C ALA A 748 -25.75 -2.69 -3.76
N GLY A 749 -24.68 -3.44 -3.53
CA GLY A 749 -23.31 -2.95 -3.67
C GLY A 749 -22.97 -2.52 -5.10
N TYR A 750 -23.44 -3.25 -6.11
CA TYR A 750 -23.25 -2.89 -7.51
C TYR A 750 -24.07 -1.66 -7.90
N SER A 751 -25.36 -1.65 -7.53
CA SER A 751 -26.31 -0.55 -7.73
C SER A 751 -25.80 0.77 -7.18
N MET A 752 -25.29 0.80 -5.95
CA MET A 752 -24.76 2.03 -5.34
C MET A 752 -23.38 2.47 -5.85
N GLY A 753 -22.83 1.78 -6.84
CA GLY A 753 -21.55 2.17 -7.42
C GLY A 753 -20.32 1.73 -6.64
N ARG A 754 -20.39 0.70 -5.77
CA ARG A 754 -19.15 0.23 -5.12
C ARG A 754 -18.11 -0.21 -6.14
N SER A 755 -16.86 -0.07 -5.73
CA SER A 755 -15.72 -0.45 -6.56
C SER A 755 -15.82 -1.94 -6.90
N VAL A 756 -15.56 -2.27 -8.17
CA VAL A 756 -15.47 -3.66 -8.64
C VAL A 756 -14.54 -4.47 -7.73
N ARG A 757 -13.47 -3.83 -7.24
CA ARG A 757 -12.51 -4.44 -6.35
C ARG A 757 -13.10 -4.83 -5.00
N TYR A 758 -13.86 -3.94 -4.37
CA TYR A 758 -14.51 -4.20 -3.09
C TYR A 758 -15.44 -5.41 -3.24
N LEU A 759 -16.31 -5.37 -4.24
CA LEU A 759 -17.28 -6.42 -4.51
C LEU A 759 -16.56 -7.75 -4.84
N LYS A 760 -15.51 -7.71 -5.67
CA LYS A 760 -14.67 -8.88 -5.99
C LYS A 760 -13.99 -9.48 -4.77
N THR A 761 -13.50 -8.65 -3.84
CA THR A 761 -12.71 -9.14 -2.69
C THR A 761 -13.60 -9.67 -1.59
N ASN A 762 -14.71 -8.95 -1.31
CA ASN A 762 -15.53 -9.18 -0.13
C ASN A 762 -16.79 -10.02 -0.42
N LEU A 763 -17.36 -9.90 -1.62
CA LEU A 763 -18.62 -10.58 -1.97
C LEU A 763 -18.44 -11.72 -2.96
N LEU A 764 -17.53 -11.64 -3.93
CA LEU A 764 -17.41 -12.69 -4.94
C LEU A 764 -17.06 -14.09 -4.36
N PRO A 765 -16.13 -14.24 -3.40
CA PRO A 765 -15.89 -15.54 -2.77
C PRO A 765 -17.12 -16.06 -2.01
N LEU A 766 -17.81 -15.16 -1.30
CA LEU A 766 -19.02 -15.45 -0.54
C LEU A 766 -20.14 -15.95 -1.48
N LEU A 767 -20.34 -15.25 -2.58
CA LEU A 767 -21.33 -15.52 -3.61
C LEU A 767 -21.08 -16.87 -4.31
N THR A 768 -19.84 -17.14 -4.73
CA THR A 768 -19.51 -18.42 -5.38
C THR A 768 -19.63 -19.59 -4.41
N GLU A 769 -19.26 -19.40 -3.14
CA GLU A 769 -19.44 -20.44 -2.12
C GLU A 769 -20.93 -20.72 -1.86
N ALA A 770 -21.76 -19.67 -1.78
CA ALA A 770 -23.21 -19.81 -1.59
C ALA A 770 -23.86 -20.57 -2.75
N ALA A 771 -23.50 -20.23 -3.99
CA ALA A 771 -24.01 -20.91 -5.18
C ALA A 771 -23.58 -22.39 -5.23
N GLU A 772 -22.32 -22.69 -4.92
CA GLU A 772 -21.84 -24.08 -4.84
C GLU A 772 -22.60 -24.85 -3.75
N LYS A 773 -22.72 -24.30 -2.54
CA LYS A 773 -23.39 -24.99 -1.42
C LYS A 773 -24.89 -25.18 -1.66
N CYS A 774 -25.56 -24.19 -2.24
CA CYS A 774 -26.95 -24.30 -2.61
C CYS A 774 -27.16 -25.35 -3.71
N SER A 775 -26.23 -25.48 -4.67
CA SER A 775 -26.28 -26.56 -5.67
C SER A 775 -26.03 -27.96 -5.11
N GLU A 776 -25.35 -28.07 -3.96
CA GLU A 776 -25.04 -29.35 -3.32
C GLU A 776 -26.17 -29.83 -2.39
N TYR A 777 -26.79 -28.93 -1.63
CA TYR A 777 -27.70 -29.30 -0.53
C TYR A 777 -29.10 -28.66 -0.60
N GLY A 778 -29.36 -27.74 -1.53
CA GLY A 778 -30.60 -26.97 -1.59
C GLY A 778 -31.20 -26.89 -3.00
N SER A 779 -32.24 -26.07 -3.14
CA SER A 779 -32.81 -25.73 -4.46
C SER A 779 -32.28 -24.39 -4.94
N VAL A 780 -31.91 -24.29 -6.22
CA VAL A 780 -31.33 -23.06 -6.76
C VAL A 780 -32.29 -22.42 -7.74
N ARG A 781 -32.68 -21.17 -7.46
CA ARG A 781 -33.44 -20.35 -8.41
C ARG A 781 -32.50 -19.87 -9.52
N PHE A 782 -32.87 -20.13 -10.78
CA PHE A 782 -32.06 -19.72 -11.93
C PHE A 782 -31.87 -18.19 -12.01
N SER A 783 -32.81 -17.39 -11.48
CA SER A 783 -32.67 -15.93 -11.38
C SER A 783 -31.53 -15.51 -10.44
N ASP A 784 -31.32 -16.23 -9.34
CA ASP A 784 -30.23 -15.96 -8.40
C ASP A 784 -28.90 -16.33 -9.04
N LEU A 785 -28.84 -17.47 -9.74
CA LEU A 785 -27.66 -17.85 -10.51
C LEU A 785 -27.36 -16.86 -11.64
N LEU A 786 -28.37 -16.33 -12.33
CA LEU A 786 -28.14 -15.30 -13.33
C LEU A 786 -27.41 -14.10 -12.73
N SER A 787 -27.76 -13.71 -11.50
CA SER A 787 -27.05 -12.67 -10.74
C SER A 787 -25.63 -13.10 -10.36
N VAL A 788 -25.42 -14.38 -9.98
CA VAL A 788 -24.09 -14.94 -9.67
C VAL A 788 -23.17 -14.90 -10.89
N TYR A 789 -23.63 -15.41 -12.03
CA TYR A 789 -22.88 -15.41 -13.29
C TYR A 789 -22.60 -13.96 -13.76
N SER A 790 -23.59 -13.08 -13.66
CA SER A 790 -23.43 -11.65 -13.98
C SER A 790 -22.37 -10.99 -13.10
N GLY A 791 -22.40 -11.26 -11.80
CA GLY A 791 -21.36 -10.84 -10.86
C GLY A 791 -19.98 -11.36 -11.21
N CYS A 792 -19.84 -12.63 -11.58
CA CYS A 792 -18.56 -13.20 -11.99
C CYS A 792 -17.97 -12.46 -13.21
N VAL A 793 -18.79 -12.17 -14.22
CA VAL A 793 -18.38 -11.48 -15.47
C VAL A 793 -18.00 -10.01 -15.22
N LEU A 794 -18.84 -9.29 -14.48
CA LEU A 794 -18.63 -7.86 -14.22
C LEU A 794 -17.47 -7.63 -13.26
N LEU A 795 -17.30 -8.52 -12.28
CA LEU A 795 -16.21 -8.43 -11.31
C LEU A 795 -14.90 -9.07 -11.80
N GLY A 796 -14.90 -9.67 -12.99
CA GLY A 796 -13.71 -10.27 -13.61
C GLY A 796 -13.17 -11.46 -12.83
N TYR A 797 -14.01 -12.47 -12.61
CA TYR A 797 -13.59 -13.72 -11.98
C TYR A 797 -12.50 -14.41 -12.79
N GLU A 798 -11.52 -15.01 -12.11
CA GLU A 798 -10.35 -15.57 -12.79
C GLU A 798 -10.75 -16.75 -13.68
N LYS A 799 -10.25 -16.79 -14.92
CA LYS A 799 -10.57 -17.81 -15.93
C LYS A 799 -10.58 -19.25 -15.38
N VAL A 800 -9.52 -19.64 -14.66
CA VAL A 800 -9.37 -20.99 -14.10
C VAL A 800 -10.43 -21.27 -13.02
N ASN A 801 -10.74 -20.28 -12.19
CA ASN A 801 -11.74 -20.43 -11.12
C ASN A 801 -13.15 -20.45 -11.70
N MET A 802 -13.43 -19.60 -12.70
CA MET A 802 -14.71 -19.61 -13.42
C MET A 802 -14.97 -20.96 -14.05
N LYS A 803 -13.99 -21.51 -14.79
CA LYS A 803 -14.10 -22.83 -15.40
C LYS A 803 -14.44 -23.92 -14.38
N ARG A 804 -13.70 -23.96 -13.26
CA ARG A 804 -13.94 -24.95 -12.19
C ARG A 804 -15.31 -24.79 -11.52
N PHE A 805 -15.73 -23.54 -11.30
CA PHE A 805 -17.02 -23.22 -10.70
C PHE A 805 -18.16 -23.71 -11.60
N CYS A 806 -18.12 -23.39 -12.90
CA CYS A 806 -19.12 -23.83 -13.87
C CYS A 806 -19.14 -25.36 -14.01
N GLU A 807 -17.98 -26.02 -14.08
CA GLU A 807 -17.90 -27.49 -14.14
C GLU A 807 -18.59 -28.17 -12.94
N LYS A 808 -18.49 -27.59 -11.74
CA LYS A 808 -19.19 -28.10 -10.56
C LYS A 808 -20.71 -27.92 -10.66
N LEU A 809 -21.16 -26.73 -11.06
CA LEU A 809 -22.60 -26.48 -11.23
C LEU A 809 -23.22 -27.39 -12.29
N VAL A 810 -22.52 -27.60 -13.42
CA VAL A 810 -22.95 -28.53 -14.47
C VAL A 810 -23.05 -29.97 -13.94
N LYS A 811 -22.11 -30.42 -13.10
CA LYS A 811 -22.18 -31.74 -12.45
C LYS A 811 -23.41 -31.90 -11.55
N ASN A 812 -23.90 -30.80 -10.98
CA ASN A 812 -25.10 -30.76 -10.16
C ASN A 812 -26.38 -30.47 -11.00
N GLY A 813 -26.32 -30.63 -12.34
CA GLY A 813 -27.47 -30.48 -13.23
C GLY A 813 -27.84 -29.04 -13.57
N ILE A 814 -26.98 -28.06 -13.23
CA ILE A 814 -27.23 -26.65 -13.47
C ILE A 814 -26.47 -26.21 -14.73
N ARG A 815 -27.19 -26.08 -15.85
CA ARG A 815 -26.67 -25.59 -17.12
C ARG A 815 -27.76 -24.82 -17.88
N ASP A 816 -27.40 -23.70 -18.49
CA ASP A 816 -28.31 -22.84 -19.26
C ASP A 816 -27.53 -22.08 -20.34
N PHE A 817 -28.13 -21.86 -21.51
CA PHE A 817 -27.55 -21.08 -22.60
C PHE A 817 -27.03 -19.70 -22.15
N VAL A 818 -27.79 -18.99 -21.31
CA VAL A 818 -27.42 -17.65 -20.84
C VAL A 818 -26.22 -17.72 -19.89
N PHE A 819 -26.15 -18.75 -19.04
CA PHE A 819 -25.01 -18.96 -18.14
C PHE A 819 -23.74 -19.33 -18.93
N ASP A 820 -23.87 -20.21 -19.92
CA ASP A 820 -22.76 -20.60 -20.80
C ASP A 820 -22.26 -19.39 -21.60
N THR A 821 -23.17 -18.53 -22.07
CA THR A 821 -22.83 -17.27 -22.75
C THR A 821 -22.04 -16.31 -21.86
N LEU A 822 -22.48 -16.11 -20.61
CA LEU A 822 -21.73 -15.30 -19.64
C LEU A 822 -20.39 -15.94 -19.30
N THR A 823 -20.31 -17.27 -19.22
CA THR A 823 -19.06 -18.01 -18.98
C THR A 823 -18.03 -17.76 -20.07
N ARG A 824 -18.46 -17.71 -21.35
CA ARG A 824 -17.58 -17.43 -22.49
C ARG A 824 -16.89 -16.07 -22.44
N CYS A 825 -17.46 -15.09 -21.71
CA CYS A 825 -16.80 -13.80 -21.48
C CYS A 825 -15.47 -13.93 -20.74
N LEU A 826 -15.31 -14.99 -19.93
CA LEU A 826 -14.12 -15.24 -19.12
C LEU A 826 -13.36 -16.50 -19.57
N VAL A 827 -14.08 -17.45 -20.18
CA VAL A 827 -13.58 -18.75 -20.65
C VAL A 827 -14.01 -18.94 -22.11
N PRO A 828 -13.33 -18.32 -23.09
CA PRO A 828 -13.77 -18.29 -24.50
C PRO A 828 -14.01 -19.68 -25.11
N GLU A 829 -13.28 -20.70 -24.62
CA GLU A 829 -13.39 -22.10 -25.03
C GLU A 829 -14.53 -22.90 -24.38
N TRP A 830 -15.46 -22.26 -23.65
CA TRP A 830 -16.58 -22.94 -23.00
C TRP A 830 -17.72 -23.28 -23.98
N ASP A 831 -18.23 -24.51 -23.90
CA ASP A 831 -19.28 -25.03 -24.81
C ASP A 831 -20.68 -24.51 -24.44
N LEU A 832 -21.41 -23.99 -25.42
CA LEU A 832 -22.79 -23.53 -25.26
C LEU A 832 -23.78 -24.71 -25.29
N THR A 833 -24.69 -24.78 -24.33
CA THR A 833 -25.91 -25.60 -24.43
C THR A 833 -26.99 -24.90 -25.26
N GLU A 834 -27.95 -25.65 -25.82
CA GLU A 834 -29.12 -25.10 -26.49
C GLU A 834 -30.29 -24.79 -25.52
N ASP A 835 -30.33 -25.46 -24.37
CA ASP A 835 -31.43 -25.33 -23.43
C ASP A 835 -31.37 -24.00 -22.67
N THR A 836 -32.52 -23.34 -22.49
CA THR A 836 -32.60 -22.14 -21.66
C THR A 836 -33.94 -22.01 -20.93
N VAL A 837 -33.88 -21.55 -19.69
CA VAL A 837 -35.04 -21.09 -18.93
C VAL A 837 -35.32 -19.59 -19.15
N PHE A 838 -34.46 -18.89 -19.92
CA PHE A 838 -34.57 -17.47 -20.24
C PHE A 838 -34.76 -17.24 -21.75
N PRO A 839 -35.87 -17.71 -22.36
CA PRO A 839 -36.06 -17.70 -23.81
C PRO A 839 -35.98 -16.29 -24.41
N LYS A 840 -36.55 -15.28 -23.73
CA LYS A 840 -36.49 -13.88 -24.17
C LYS A 840 -35.07 -13.31 -24.15
N ILE A 841 -34.23 -13.71 -23.19
CA ILE A 841 -32.83 -13.28 -23.12
C ILE A 841 -32.02 -13.97 -24.20
N LYS A 842 -32.22 -15.29 -24.41
CA LYS A 842 -31.59 -16.04 -25.51
C LYS A 842 -31.93 -15.43 -26.86
N GLU A 843 -33.21 -15.18 -27.14
CA GLU A 843 -33.66 -14.55 -28.40
C GLU A 843 -33.00 -13.19 -28.61
N TRP A 844 -32.93 -12.37 -27.56
CA TRP A 844 -32.26 -11.08 -27.62
C TRP A 844 -30.75 -11.21 -27.90
N ILE A 845 -30.02 -12.09 -27.20
CA ILE A 845 -28.58 -12.32 -27.41
C ILE A 845 -28.30 -12.83 -28.84
N VAL A 846 -29.05 -13.83 -29.30
CA VAL A 846 -28.88 -14.43 -30.64
C VAL A 846 -29.16 -13.39 -31.73
N SER A 847 -30.15 -12.51 -31.54
CA SER A 847 -30.48 -11.45 -32.51
C SER A 847 -29.39 -10.36 -32.65
N ARG A 848 -28.41 -10.31 -31.74
CA ARG A 848 -27.42 -9.21 -31.64
C ARG A 848 -25.97 -9.64 -31.84
N HIS A 849 -25.67 -10.93 -31.97
CA HIS A 849 -24.32 -11.41 -32.18
C HIS A 849 -23.72 -10.83 -33.48
N GLY A 850 -22.65 -10.02 -33.37
CA GLY A 850 -21.93 -9.43 -34.51
C GLY A 850 -22.47 -8.09 -35.06
N ASN A 851 -23.47 -7.45 -34.44
CA ASN A 851 -24.07 -6.18 -34.90
C ASN A 851 -23.83 -5.01 -33.91
N THR A 852 -23.69 -3.78 -34.42
CA THR A 852 -23.63 -2.55 -33.61
C THR A 852 -24.92 -2.36 -32.81
N ILE A 853 -24.83 -2.20 -31.49
CA ILE A 853 -26.00 -2.09 -30.60
C ILE A 853 -26.57 -0.66 -30.69
N ALA A 854 -27.80 -0.53 -31.22
CA ALA A 854 -28.54 0.73 -31.25
C ALA A 854 -29.19 1.04 -29.88
N PRO A 855 -29.38 2.31 -29.49
CA PRO A 855 -29.98 2.70 -28.21
C PRO A 855 -31.35 2.07 -27.93
N GLU A 856 -32.17 1.89 -28.96
CA GLU A 856 -33.50 1.29 -28.88
C GLU A 856 -33.45 -0.18 -28.44
N ALA A 857 -32.37 -0.90 -28.79
CA ALA A 857 -32.18 -2.30 -28.40
C ALA A 857 -31.84 -2.45 -26.92
N VAL A 858 -31.17 -1.46 -26.32
CA VAL A 858 -30.87 -1.40 -24.89
C VAL A 858 -32.14 -1.14 -24.09
N THR A 859 -33.02 -0.27 -24.60
CA THR A 859 -34.34 -0.01 -23.99
C THR A 859 -35.20 -1.26 -23.99
N ALA A 860 -35.27 -2.00 -25.10
CA ALA A 860 -36.01 -3.25 -25.17
C ALA A 860 -35.48 -4.33 -24.21
N LEU A 861 -34.16 -4.37 -23.96
CA LEU A 861 -33.57 -5.29 -22.98
C LEU A 861 -33.96 -4.91 -21.53
N LYS A 862 -34.01 -3.62 -21.22
CA LYS A 862 -34.42 -3.12 -19.90
C LYS A 862 -35.87 -3.46 -19.54
N GLU A 863 -36.74 -3.61 -20.54
CA GLU A 863 -38.16 -3.93 -20.35
C GLU A 863 -38.44 -5.43 -20.16
N LEU A 864 -37.44 -6.31 -20.35
CA LEU A 864 -37.62 -7.74 -20.08
C LEU A 864 -37.86 -7.97 -18.59
N SER A 865 -38.93 -8.68 -18.23
CA SER A 865 -39.31 -8.96 -16.83
C SER A 865 -38.21 -9.64 -16.00
N SER A 866 -37.30 -10.39 -16.64
CA SER A 866 -36.17 -11.06 -16.00
C SER A 866 -34.97 -10.13 -15.71
N ILE A 867 -34.96 -8.92 -16.27
CA ILE A 867 -33.87 -7.92 -16.19
C ILE A 867 -34.38 -6.58 -15.63
N SER A 868 -35.69 -6.33 -15.72
CA SER A 868 -36.35 -5.09 -15.31
C SER A 868 -35.97 -4.72 -13.88
N GLY A 869 -35.23 -3.63 -13.75
CA GLY A 869 -34.74 -3.17 -12.45
C GLY A 869 -33.60 -4.00 -11.88
N ASN A 870 -32.74 -4.59 -12.70
CA ASN A 870 -31.49 -5.21 -12.24
C ASN A 870 -30.33 -4.79 -13.15
N VAL A 871 -29.66 -3.70 -12.78
CA VAL A 871 -28.56 -3.12 -13.56
C VAL A 871 -27.34 -4.07 -13.66
N LEU A 872 -27.14 -4.93 -12.66
CA LEU A 872 -26.08 -5.93 -12.66
C LEU A 872 -26.26 -6.94 -13.81
N ILE A 873 -27.48 -7.47 -14.00
CA ILE A 873 -27.75 -8.43 -15.07
C ILE A 873 -27.67 -7.75 -16.43
N LEU A 874 -28.23 -6.53 -16.54
CA LEU A 874 -28.21 -5.73 -17.76
C LEU A 874 -26.77 -5.51 -18.26
N ASP A 875 -25.89 -5.00 -17.38
CA ASP A 875 -24.51 -4.69 -17.73
C ASP A 875 -23.71 -5.95 -18.12
N ALA A 876 -23.98 -7.08 -17.46
CA ALA A 876 -23.30 -8.33 -17.76
C ALA A 876 -23.66 -8.89 -19.14
N ILE A 877 -24.94 -8.82 -19.51
CA ILE A 877 -25.43 -9.22 -20.84
C ILE A 877 -24.89 -8.27 -21.93
N MET A 878 -24.82 -6.97 -21.64
CA MET A 878 -24.21 -6.01 -22.58
C MET A 878 -22.72 -6.31 -22.81
N LYS A 879 -21.99 -6.67 -21.75
CA LYS A 879 -20.58 -7.05 -21.82
C LYS A 879 -20.35 -8.35 -22.59
N SER A 880 -21.31 -9.26 -22.63
CA SER A 880 -21.17 -10.53 -23.37
C SER A 880 -21.33 -10.40 -24.89
N ILE A 881 -21.84 -9.28 -25.39
CA ILE A 881 -21.95 -9.00 -26.83
C ILE A 881 -20.72 -8.24 -27.35
N GLN A 882 -20.06 -7.47 -26.48
CA GLN A 882 -18.86 -6.71 -26.84
C GLN A 882 -17.61 -7.58 -27.01
N ASN A 883 -17.62 -8.78 -26.42
CA ASN A 883 -16.57 -9.80 -26.52
C ASN A 883 -17.00 -10.90 -27.49
#